data_AF-G2QH44-F1
#
_entry.id   AF-G2QH44-F1
#
_cell.length_a   1.000
_cell.length_b   1.000
_cell.length_c   1.000
_cell.angle_alpha   90.00
_cell.angle_beta   90.00
_cell.angle_gamma   90.00
#
_symmetry.space_group_name_H-M   'P 1'
#
loop_
_entity.id
_entity.type
_entity.pdbx_description
1 polymer ?
#
loop_
_entity_poly.entity_id
_entity_poly.type
_entity_poly.pdbx_seq_one_letter_code
_entity_poly.pdbx_strand_id
1 'polypeptide(L)'
;MAGDQPQEVERPDYEQIKSWRSIVTLVVFILANVVVLFPFHIPLYIPRRVFNIICDGLSALRIISPREADDEKTESRHGAGKVTSSFVRFNFPMNMVTAPLIADLFLLAILAIGRKEVKEGTYGADNIFPLDIMLFFLSLAYIAISIDASGIIRYLAFKVLQWGGDAGHRLFFYLYAFWFALTSFVGNDPVILSGTAFLAYMTRVSSNIVHPRAWIYSQFAVANTASAILVSSNPTNLVLAGAFNIKFIVYTAHMIVPVLATGVILFPFLLYIVFNNEALIPRVIKMHELPAEARTRKPVNPNIPHARGTAEQQEDAAGEQGKLLSLEEIINPFLDRKGAVFGALVMAVTLISVLALNASAQITEENPVYWVTLPAAFVLFIWDLSFGWIHRHETREIARKGREELQRLQLEQALRRERERMAHAAPGERFASSDESVSAQVGAPSGGLEPGGNVLGKDSMDGNVTTTGTTPSKSPTQEFRGAGNEKSAAHGSLGESQLQKPPRRATLVSLAKDAFTWSQETFPTATAVIAHLPFALVPFAFSMFVLVQALVTKGWVPIFAKGWDAWVNKTGTIGAIGGMAFLSVILCNFSGTNIGTTILLSRVIQAWQVLYHFKETEISDRTLSATIYTMALGVNYGAFSTAFSASLAGLLWRDILAKKHIHVKRLDFATINLPIIAIAMTVGCVVLIGEVWIMKDDTPASDRYA
;
A
#
# COMPACT_ATOMS: atom_id res chain seq x y z
N MET A 1 -19.64 39.30 -19.93
CA MET A 1 -19.32 39.28 -21.37
C MET A 1 -17.94 39.91 -21.58
N ALA A 2 -16.90 39.10 -21.41
CA ALA A 2 -15.61 39.33 -22.04
C ALA A 2 -15.39 38.03 -22.81
N GLY A 3 -15.58 38.07 -24.13
CA GLY A 3 -15.37 36.91 -24.98
C GLY A 3 -13.88 36.57 -24.98
N ASP A 4 -13.54 35.35 -24.59
CA ASP A 4 -12.25 34.77 -24.92
C ASP A 4 -12.13 34.79 -26.44
N GLN A 5 -11.14 35.53 -26.94
CA GLN A 5 -10.72 35.35 -28.32
C GLN A 5 -10.16 33.93 -28.45
N PRO A 6 -10.45 33.19 -29.54
CA PRO A 6 -9.78 31.92 -29.78
C PRO A 6 -8.28 32.19 -29.78
N GLN A 7 -7.54 31.49 -28.91
CA GLN A 7 -6.08 31.55 -28.93
C GLN A 7 -5.63 31.23 -30.35
N GLU A 8 -4.94 32.16 -31.02
CA GLU A 8 -4.27 31.87 -32.28
C GLU A 8 -3.33 30.70 -32.01
N VAL A 9 -3.60 29.58 -32.68
CA VAL A 9 -2.71 28.42 -32.63
C VAL A 9 -1.40 28.89 -33.27
N GLU A 10 -0.35 29.06 -32.46
CA GLU A 10 0.97 29.48 -32.94
C GLU A 10 1.69 28.31 -33.61
N ARG A 11 2.42 28.59 -34.68
CA ARG A 11 3.27 27.57 -35.33
C ARG A 11 4.35 27.10 -34.34
N PRO A 12 4.64 25.79 -34.27
CA PRO A 12 5.66 25.30 -33.36
C PRO A 12 7.04 25.88 -33.71
N ASP A 13 7.66 26.55 -32.73
CA ASP A 13 9.01 27.09 -32.86
C ASP A 13 10.06 26.05 -32.45
N TYR A 14 10.71 25.45 -33.44
CA TYR A 14 11.73 24.43 -33.25
C TYR A 14 13.10 24.99 -32.86
N GLU A 15 13.34 26.30 -32.97
CA GLU A 15 14.64 26.90 -32.65
C GLU A 15 14.89 26.99 -31.13
N GLN A 16 13.83 26.91 -30.33
CA GLN A 16 13.88 26.96 -28.86
C GLN A 16 14.77 25.87 -28.24
N ILE A 17 14.94 24.73 -28.91
CA ILE A 17 15.78 23.62 -28.41
C ILE A 17 17.27 23.90 -28.41
N LYS A 18 17.72 24.85 -29.25
CA LYS A 18 19.14 25.23 -29.31
C LYS A 18 19.57 26.01 -28.06
N SER A 19 18.60 26.48 -27.27
CA SER A 19 18.85 27.10 -25.98
C SER A 19 19.37 26.09 -24.96
N TRP A 20 20.45 26.44 -24.24
CA TRP A 20 20.97 25.65 -23.13
C TRP A 20 19.90 25.36 -22.08
N ARG A 21 18.94 26.29 -21.86
CA ARG A 21 17.83 26.10 -20.90
C ARG A 21 16.89 24.97 -21.34
N SER A 22 16.65 24.85 -22.64
CA SER A 22 15.83 23.76 -23.19
C SER A 22 16.51 22.40 -22.98
N ILE A 23 17.81 22.32 -23.28
CA ILE A 23 18.60 21.08 -23.08
C ILE A 23 18.64 20.69 -21.61
N VAL A 24 18.92 21.64 -20.70
CA VAL A 24 18.92 21.39 -19.26
C VAL A 24 17.55 20.93 -18.77
N THR A 25 16.46 21.48 -19.30
CA THR A 25 15.09 21.05 -18.95
C THR A 25 14.87 19.57 -19.27
N LEU A 26 15.26 19.11 -20.46
CA LEU A 26 15.15 17.69 -20.82
C LEU A 26 16.04 16.80 -19.94
N VAL A 27 17.27 17.21 -19.67
CA VAL A 27 18.19 16.44 -18.82
C VAL A 27 17.62 16.31 -17.41
N VAL A 28 17.13 17.40 -16.83
CA VAL A 28 16.51 17.42 -15.50
C VAL A 28 15.25 16.56 -15.48
N PHE A 29 14.41 16.62 -16.51
CA PHE A 29 13.27 15.73 -16.67
C PHE A 29 13.69 14.25 -16.63
N ILE A 30 14.67 13.86 -17.45
CA ILE A 30 15.15 12.47 -17.50
C ILE A 30 15.72 12.05 -16.15
N LEU A 31 16.58 12.88 -15.54
CA LEU A 31 17.17 12.58 -14.24
C LEU A 31 16.12 12.41 -13.15
N ALA A 32 15.14 13.31 -13.06
CA ALA A 32 14.06 13.23 -12.07
C ALA A 32 13.31 11.89 -12.18
N ASN A 33 13.01 11.46 -13.41
CA ASN A 33 12.32 10.20 -13.63
C ASN A 33 13.19 8.95 -13.38
N VAL A 34 14.50 9.01 -13.67
CA VAL A 34 15.44 7.95 -13.31
C VAL A 34 15.50 7.76 -11.78
N VAL A 35 15.47 8.86 -11.02
CA VAL A 35 15.40 8.80 -9.55
C VAL A 35 14.10 8.18 -9.07
N VAL A 36 12.97 8.43 -9.75
CA VAL A 36 11.68 7.80 -9.42
C VAL A 36 11.76 6.27 -9.59
N LEU A 37 12.44 5.79 -10.64
CA LEU A 37 12.68 4.36 -10.89
C LEU A 37 13.65 3.73 -9.88
N PHE A 38 14.68 4.49 -9.51
CA PHE A 38 15.73 4.06 -8.59
C PHE A 38 15.82 5.00 -7.38
N PRO A 39 14.86 4.95 -6.45
CA PRO A 39 14.90 5.81 -5.28
C PRO A 39 16.12 5.47 -4.42
N PHE A 40 16.80 6.50 -3.94
CA PHE A 40 18.01 6.38 -3.13
C PHE A 40 17.99 7.40 -1.99
N HIS A 41 18.94 7.25 -1.06
CA HIS A 41 19.08 8.18 0.05
C HIS A 41 20.42 8.90 -0.08
N ILE A 42 20.40 10.23 0.02
CA ILE A 42 21.61 11.05 0.04
C ILE A 42 22.05 11.18 1.51
N PRO A 43 23.23 10.66 1.89
CA PRO A 43 23.76 10.87 3.22
C PRO A 43 24.28 12.31 3.34
N LEU A 44 23.50 13.18 3.97
CA LEU A 44 23.90 14.54 4.31
C LEU A 44 24.57 14.55 5.68
N TYR A 45 25.83 14.97 5.73
CA TYR A 45 26.59 15.09 6.97
C TYR A 45 26.40 16.48 7.54
N ILE A 46 25.51 16.59 8.54
CA ILE A 46 25.22 17.86 9.20
C ILE A 46 26.16 18.02 10.40
N PRO A 47 26.86 19.17 10.56
CA PRO A 47 27.67 19.41 11.74
C PRO A 47 26.83 19.24 13.02
N ARG A 48 27.32 18.45 13.97
CA ARG A 48 26.58 18.09 15.19
C ARG A 48 26.18 19.31 16.01
N ARG A 49 26.96 20.40 15.95
CA ARG A 49 26.58 21.70 16.53
C ARG A 49 25.30 22.26 15.91
N VAL A 50 25.21 22.28 14.58
CA VAL A 50 24.01 22.76 13.86
C VAL A 50 22.83 21.83 14.14
N PHE A 51 23.03 20.51 14.10
CA PHE A 51 21.99 19.54 14.41
C PHE A 51 21.48 19.70 15.85
N ASN A 52 22.38 19.86 16.82
CA ASN A 52 22.02 20.09 18.22
C ASN A 52 21.29 21.41 18.40
N ILE A 53 21.75 22.52 17.80
CA ILE A 53 21.04 23.82 17.85
C ILE A 53 19.63 23.69 17.27
N ILE A 54 19.46 22.99 16.15
CA ILE A 54 18.14 22.75 15.56
C ILE A 54 17.28 21.90 16.51
N CYS A 55 17.79 20.78 17.03
CA CYS A 55 17.05 19.94 17.97
C CYS A 55 16.70 20.68 19.28
N ASP A 56 17.63 21.45 19.83
CA ASP A 56 17.46 22.23 21.05
C ASP A 56 16.44 23.34 20.81
N GLY A 57 16.51 24.02 19.65
CA GLY A 57 15.50 24.99 19.20
C GLY A 57 14.11 24.37 19.01
N LEU A 58 14.03 23.21 18.33
CA LEU A 58 12.78 22.46 18.17
C LEU A 58 12.23 21.97 19.52
N SER A 59 13.09 21.61 20.47
CA SER A 59 12.67 21.20 21.81
C SER A 59 12.22 22.39 22.66
N ALA A 60 12.86 23.56 22.52
CA ALA A 60 12.46 24.82 23.14
C ALA A 60 11.11 25.32 22.59
N LEU A 61 10.89 25.15 21.28
CA LEU A 61 9.61 25.36 20.61
C LEU A 61 8.58 24.25 20.88
N ARG A 62 8.93 23.25 21.70
CA ARG A 62 8.08 22.09 22.05
C ARG A 62 7.59 21.28 20.86
N ILE A 63 8.30 21.31 19.74
CA ILE A 63 8.01 20.47 18.59
C ILE A 63 8.41 19.02 18.90
N ILE A 64 9.62 18.81 19.44
CA ILE A 64 10.15 17.49 19.80
C ILE A 64 10.39 17.37 21.32
N SER A 65 10.47 16.14 21.84
CA SER A 65 10.81 15.91 23.25
C SER A 65 12.25 16.33 23.55
N PRO A 66 12.54 16.89 24.74
CA PRO A 66 13.91 17.17 25.17
C PRO A 66 14.74 15.89 25.10
N ARG A 67 15.99 16.01 24.64
CA ARG A 67 16.93 14.88 24.69
C ARG A 67 17.09 14.40 26.13
N GLU A 68 16.96 13.09 26.36
CA GLU A 68 17.30 12.50 27.65
C GLU A 68 18.81 12.58 27.82
N ALA A 69 19.29 13.14 28.94
CA ALA A 69 20.72 13.25 29.27
C ALA A 69 21.42 11.88 29.48
N ASP A 70 20.66 10.78 29.44
CA ASP A 70 21.16 9.41 29.61
C ASP A 70 21.66 8.75 28.31
N ASP A 71 21.39 9.33 27.14
CA ASP A 71 21.96 8.82 25.87
C ASP A 71 23.49 9.05 25.79
N GLU A 72 24.02 10.07 26.48
CA GLU A 72 25.48 10.26 26.62
C GLU A 72 26.12 9.23 27.58
N LYS A 73 25.37 8.72 28.55
CA LYS A 73 25.89 7.73 29.53
C LYS A 73 25.78 6.28 29.05
N THR A 74 24.89 6.01 28.10
CA THR A 74 24.70 4.65 27.57
C THR A 74 25.67 4.32 26.45
N GLU A 75 26.07 5.30 25.61
CA GLU A 75 27.16 5.11 24.65
C GLU A 75 28.54 4.93 25.32
N SER A 76 28.74 5.46 26.53
CA SER A 76 30.02 5.37 27.25
C SER A 76 30.24 4.04 27.98
N ARG A 77 29.22 3.17 28.11
CA ARG A 77 29.34 1.87 28.79
C ARG A 77 29.53 0.66 27.87
N HIS A 78 29.35 0.79 26.55
CA HIS A 78 29.45 -0.35 25.62
C HIS A 78 30.45 -0.16 24.46
N GLY A 79 31.40 0.77 24.58
CA GLY A 79 32.50 0.85 23.63
C GLY A 79 33.59 1.81 24.07
N ALA A 80 34.63 1.29 24.70
CA ALA A 80 35.90 1.99 24.77
C ALA A 80 36.38 2.28 23.33
N GLY A 81 36.47 3.56 22.96
CA GLY A 81 37.24 3.99 21.79
C GLY A 81 36.51 4.40 20.50
N LYS A 82 35.20 4.74 20.50
CA LYS A 82 34.60 5.43 19.34
C LYS A 82 34.56 6.94 19.54
N VAL A 83 35.46 7.64 18.84
CA VAL A 83 35.42 9.10 18.67
C VAL A 83 34.00 9.51 18.27
N THR A 84 33.36 10.34 19.07
CA THR A 84 32.05 10.90 18.76
C THR A 84 32.18 11.75 17.50
N SER A 85 31.65 11.25 16.37
CA SER A 85 31.70 11.96 15.09
C SER A 85 31.18 13.39 15.23
N SER A 86 31.94 14.36 14.72
CA SER A 86 31.54 15.78 14.65
C SER A 86 30.32 16.01 13.74
N PHE A 87 29.92 15.00 12.96
CA PHE A 87 28.80 15.05 12.03
C PHE A 87 27.73 14.01 12.36
N VAL A 88 26.47 14.42 12.21
CA VAL A 88 25.29 13.53 12.23
C VAL A 88 24.91 13.22 10.78
N ARG A 89 24.77 11.93 10.48
CA ARG A 89 24.33 11.47 9.15
C ARG A 89 22.81 11.55 9.06
N PHE A 90 22.31 12.45 8.22
CA PHE A 90 20.90 12.55 7.86
C PHE A 90 20.70 11.97 6.46
N ASN A 91 19.90 10.91 6.35
CA ASN A 91 19.63 10.25 5.07
C ASN A 91 18.42 10.92 4.39
N PHE A 92 18.67 11.89 3.52
CA PHE A 92 17.61 12.58 2.78
C PHE A 92 17.04 11.66 1.68
N PRO A 93 15.72 11.37 1.67
CA PRO A 93 15.14 10.46 0.69
C PRO A 93 14.92 11.16 -0.66
N MET A 94 15.53 10.62 -1.71
CA MET A 94 15.24 10.94 -3.10
C MET A 94 14.25 9.89 -3.63
N ASN A 95 12.98 10.27 -3.76
CA ASN A 95 11.88 9.37 -4.12
C ASN A 95 10.92 10.03 -5.12
N MET A 96 9.80 9.35 -5.40
CA MET A 96 8.78 9.82 -6.33
C MET A 96 8.20 11.21 -6.00
N VAL A 97 8.19 11.65 -4.74
CA VAL A 97 7.69 12.98 -4.38
C VAL A 97 8.81 14.01 -4.43
N THR A 98 9.96 13.72 -3.82
CA THR A 98 11.02 14.71 -3.67
C THR A 98 11.77 14.98 -4.96
N ALA A 99 11.98 13.99 -5.83
CA ALA A 99 12.80 14.17 -7.03
C ALA A 99 12.16 15.10 -8.07
N PRO A 100 10.89 14.92 -8.49
CA PRO A 100 10.24 15.86 -9.41
C PRO A 100 10.09 17.26 -8.82
N LEU A 101 9.78 17.37 -7.53
CA LEU A 101 9.68 18.66 -6.86
C LEU A 101 11.01 19.42 -6.84
N ILE A 102 12.12 18.74 -6.53
CA ILE A 102 13.46 19.34 -6.57
C ILE A 102 13.82 19.73 -8.01
N ALA A 103 13.43 18.93 -9.00
CA ALA A 103 13.62 19.25 -10.40
C ALA A 103 12.91 20.54 -10.79
N ASP A 104 11.63 20.71 -10.42
CA ASP A 104 10.90 21.97 -10.66
C ASP A 104 11.55 23.16 -9.97
N LEU A 105 11.91 23.02 -8.69
CA LEU A 105 12.56 24.09 -7.93
C LEU A 105 13.91 24.48 -8.54
N PHE A 106 14.67 23.51 -9.04
CA PHE A 106 15.92 23.76 -9.75
C PHE A 106 15.68 24.49 -11.07
N LEU A 107 14.70 24.05 -11.88
CA LEU A 107 14.34 24.69 -13.14
C LEU A 107 13.81 26.11 -12.94
N LEU A 108 13.07 26.36 -11.86
CA LEU A 108 12.67 27.71 -11.44
C LEU A 108 13.88 28.57 -11.07
N ALA A 109 14.81 28.02 -10.29
CA ALA A 109 16.01 28.74 -9.85
C ALA A 109 16.90 29.20 -11.02
N ILE A 110 17.00 28.39 -12.08
CA ILE A 110 17.77 28.76 -13.29
C ILE A 110 16.95 29.55 -14.32
N LEU A 111 15.70 29.92 -14.00
CA LEU A 111 14.77 30.61 -14.88
C LEU A 111 14.55 29.85 -16.21
N ALA A 112 14.61 28.53 -16.16
CA ALA A 112 14.20 27.67 -17.27
C ALA A 112 12.67 27.61 -17.32
N ILE A 113 11.99 27.47 -16.19
CA ILE A 113 10.53 27.58 -16.10
C ILE A 113 10.12 28.81 -15.30
N GLY A 114 8.91 29.32 -15.55
CA GLY A 114 8.38 30.51 -14.90
C GLY A 114 6.94 30.34 -14.42
N ARG A 115 6.27 31.48 -14.18
CA ARG A 115 4.88 31.49 -13.69
C ARG A 115 3.90 30.82 -14.64
N LYS A 116 4.16 30.90 -15.96
CA LYS A 116 3.29 30.31 -17.00
C LYS A 116 3.25 28.78 -16.84
N GLU A 117 4.41 28.13 -16.87
CA GLU A 117 4.52 26.68 -16.77
C GLU A 117 3.97 26.15 -15.44
N VAL A 118 4.24 26.85 -14.34
CA VAL A 118 3.70 26.47 -13.02
C VAL A 118 2.18 26.62 -12.97
N LYS A 119 1.63 27.72 -13.52
CA LYS A 119 0.17 27.93 -13.57
C LYS A 119 -0.51 26.88 -14.45
N GLU A 120 0.01 26.64 -15.64
CA GLU A 120 -0.54 25.67 -16.59
C GLU A 120 -0.41 24.22 -16.06
N GLY A 121 0.69 23.90 -15.37
CA GLY A 121 0.88 22.60 -14.73
C GLY A 121 0.08 22.39 -13.43
N THR A 122 -0.54 23.43 -12.87
CA THR A 122 -1.34 23.32 -11.62
C THR A 122 -2.83 23.56 -11.85
N TYR A 123 -3.19 24.65 -12.50
CA TYR A 123 -4.57 24.98 -12.85
C TYR A 123 -5.03 24.28 -14.12
N GLY A 124 -4.20 24.27 -15.16
CA GLY A 124 -4.49 23.58 -16.42
C GLY A 124 -4.22 24.40 -17.67
N ALA A 125 -4.15 23.70 -18.80
CA ALA A 125 -4.06 24.21 -20.17
C ALA A 125 -4.46 23.10 -21.14
N ASP A 126 -4.98 23.45 -22.32
CA ASP A 126 -5.30 22.52 -23.41
C ASP A 126 -6.22 21.36 -23.00
N ASN A 127 -7.33 21.69 -22.34
CA ASN A 127 -8.34 20.73 -21.82
C ASN A 127 -7.81 19.76 -20.75
N ILE A 128 -6.64 20.01 -20.18
CA ILE A 128 -6.09 19.23 -19.08
C ILE A 128 -6.03 20.12 -17.84
N PHE A 129 -6.87 19.79 -16.84
CA PHE A 129 -6.99 20.51 -15.57
C PHE A 129 -6.50 19.63 -14.42
N PRO A 130 -5.20 19.70 -14.03
CA PRO A 130 -4.61 18.81 -13.05
C PRO A 130 -5.33 18.80 -11.70
N LEU A 131 -5.76 19.97 -11.22
CA LEU A 131 -6.47 20.11 -9.95
C LEU A 131 -7.79 19.32 -9.96
N ASP A 132 -8.57 19.47 -11.02
CA ASP A 132 -9.88 18.82 -11.17
C ASP A 132 -9.73 17.29 -11.23
N ILE A 133 -8.72 16.82 -11.96
CA ILE A 133 -8.37 15.40 -12.08
C ILE A 133 -7.97 14.85 -10.71
N MET A 134 -7.14 15.56 -9.94
CA MET A 134 -6.72 15.13 -8.61
C MET A 134 -7.86 15.13 -7.59
N LEU A 135 -8.74 16.15 -7.61
CA LEU A 135 -9.91 16.20 -6.73
C LEU A 135 -10.89 15.07 -7.04
N PHE A 136 -11.19 14.84 -8.32
CA PHE A 136 -12.03 13.73 -8.75
C PHE A 136 -11.44 12.38 -8.30
N PHE A 137 -10.15 12.17 -8.56
CA PHE A 137 -9.47 10.93 -8.22
C PHE A 137 -9.44 10.68 -6.71
N LEU A 138 -9.06 11.66 -5.89
CA LEU A 138 -9.04 11.51 -4.44
C LEU A 138 -10.44 11.29 -3.86
N SER A 139 -11.46 11.92 -4.42
CA SER A 139 -12.85 11.75 -3.98
C SER A 139 -13.34 10.32 -4.26
N LEU A 140 -13.14 9.82 -5.47
CA LEU A 140 -13.49 8.42 -5.80
C LEU A 140 -12.64 7.42 -5.03
N ALA A 141 -11.33 7.67 -4.87
CA ALA A 141 -10.46 6.83 -4.07
C ALA A 141 -10.94 6.76 -2.62
N TYR A 142 -11.39 7.88 -2.04
CA TYR A 142 -11.97 7.89 -0.70
C TYR A 142 -13.21 6.98 -0.62
N ILE A 143 -14.16 7.12 -1.57
CA ILE A 143 -15.37 6.28 -1.62
C ILE A 143 -15.00 4.80 -1.76
N ALA A 144 -14.08 4.48 -2.67
CA ALA A 144 -13.70 3.11 -2.97
C ALA A 144 -12.94 2.44 -1.81
N ILE A 145 -12.02 3.17 -1.16
CA ILE A 145 -11.28 2.68 0.01
C ILE A 145 -12.18 2.61 1.25
N SER A 146 -13.16 3.50 1.42
CA SER A 146 -14.16 3.40 2.50
C SER A 146 -15.04 2.15 2.35
N ILE A 147 -15.45 1.82 1.12
CA ILE A 147 -16.11 0.55 0.82
C ILE A 147 -15.20 -0.64 1.20
N ASP A 148 -13.91 -0.60 0.88
CA ASP A 148 -12.99 -1.66 1.29
C ASP A 148 -12.79 -1.76 2.81
N ALA A 149 -12.68 -0.61 3.49
CA ALA A 149 -12.54 -0.52 4.93
C ALA A 149 -13.75 -1.13 5.66
N SER A 150 -14.94 -1.10 5.06
CA SER A 150 -16.13 -1.81 5.58
C SER A 150 -15.97 -3.34 5.60
N GLY A 151 -15.03 -3.89 4.81
CA GLY A 151 -14.73 -5.32 4.72
C GLY A 151 -15.54 -6.09 3.67
N ILE A 152 -16.38 -5.43 2.87
CA ILE A 152 -17.20 -6.09 1.84
C ILE A 152 -16.36 -6.86 0.81
N ILE A 153 -15.23 -6.29 0.36
CA ILE A 153 -14.37 -6.95 -0.63
C ILE A 153 -13.79 -8.25 -0.08
N ARG A 154 -13.32 -8.22 1.18
CA ARG A 154 -12.78 -9.41 1.87
C ARG A 154 -13.86 -10.46 2.11
N TYR A 155 -15.06 -10.04 2.50
CA TYR A 155 -16.21 -10.93 2.64
C TYR A 155 -16.59 -11.61 1.30
N LEU A 156 -16.64 -10.84 0.21
CA LEU A 156 -16.95 -11.37 -1.12
C LEU A 156 -15.85 -12.31 -1.62
N ALA A 157 -14.57 -11.95 -1.44
CA ALA A 157 -13.44 -12.82 -1.78
C ALA A 157 -13.50 -14.16 -1.01
N PHE A 158 -13.88 -14.13 0.27
CA PHE A 158 -14.13 -15.33 1.05
C PHE A 158 -15.31 -16.15 0.50
N LYS A 159 -16.40 -15.52 0.06
CA LYS A 159 -17.52 -16.22 -0.58
C LYS A 159 -17.10 -16.91 -1.88
N VAL A 160 -16.29 -16.23 -2.69
CA VAL A 160 -15.71 -16.81 -3.92
C VAL A 160 -14.80 -17.99 -3.60
N LEU A 161 -14.02 -17.90 -2.51
CA LEU A 161 -13.21 -19.01 -2.00
C LEU A 161 -14.08 -20.22 -1.63
N GLN A 162 -15.20 -20.01 -0.91
CA GLN A 162 -16.15 -21.08 -0.58
C GLN A 162 -16.76 -21.73 -1.81
N TRP A 163 -17.06 -20.95 -2.86
CA TRP A 163 -17.60 -21.48 -4.13
C TRP A 163 -16.56 -22.26 -4.94
N GLY A 164 -15.30 -21.84 -4.90
CA GLY A 164 -14.20 -22.55 -5.56
C GLY A 164 -14.00 -23.97 -5.03
N GLY A 165 -14.28 -24.17 -3.73
CA GLY A 165 -14.07 -25.44 -3.04
C GLY A 165 -12.62 -25.91 -3.16
N ASP A 166 -12.43 -27.22 -3.22
CA ASP A 166 -11.08 -27.79 -3.15
C ASP A 166 -10.37 -27.82 -4.51
N ALA A 167 -11.07 -27.56 -5.62
CA ALA A 167 -10.47 -27.64 -6.96
C ALA A 167 -9.65 -26.37 -7.27
N GLY A 168 -8.32 -26.48 -7.28
CA GLY A 168 -7.44 -25.31 -7.32
C GLY A 168 -7.48 -24.52 -8.63
N HIS A 169 -7.61 -25.19 -9.79
CA HIS A 169 -7.76 -24.49 -11.08
C HIS A 169 -9.10 -23.74 -11.15
N ARG A 170 -10.17 -24.34 -10.62
CA ARG A 170 -11.49 -23.71 -10.54
C ARG A 170 -11.47 -22.52 -9.58
N LEU A 171 -10.82 -22.66 -8.43
CA LEU A 171 -10.65 -21.54 -7.49
C LEU A 171 -9.83 -20.42 -8.11
N PHE A 172 -8.74 -20.75 -8.81
CA PHE A 172 -7.92 -19.76 -9.53
C PHE A 172 -8.75 -19.00 -10.55
N PHE A 173 -9.58 -19.69 -11.34
CA PHE A 173 -10.52 -19.05 -12.26
C PHE A 173 -11.53 -18.14 -11.55
N TYR A 174 -12.18 -18.61 -10.48
CA TYR A 174 -13.19 -17.81 -9.79
C TYR A 174 -12.61 -16.56 -9.14
N LEU A 175 -11.44 -16.66 -8.50
CA LEU A 175 -10.76 -15.49 -7.95
C LEU A 175 -10.28 -14.55 -9.07
N TYR A 176 -9.72 -15.08 -10.17
CA TYR A 176 -9.34 -14.27 -11.33
C TYR A 176 -10.53 -13.48 -11.90
N ALA A 177 -11.65 -14.16 -12.15
CA ALA A 177 -12.87 -13.56 -12.68
C ALA A 177 -13.49 -12.56 -11.70
N PHE A 178 -13.45 -12.86 -10.39
CA PHE A 178 -13.89 -11.95 -9.34
C PHE A 178 -13.07 -10.66 -9.32
N TRP A 179 -11.74 -10.75 -9.35
CA TRP A 179 -10.88 -9.57 -9.37
C TRP A 179 -11.04 -8.76 -10.66
N PHE A 180 -11.15 -9.43 -11.81
CA PHE A 180 -11.44 -8.77 -13.09
C PHE A 180 -12.74 -7.96 -12.99
N ALA A 181 -13.84 -8.60 -12.60
CA ALA A 181 -15.16 -7.97 -12.53
C ALA A 181 -15.18 -6.83 -11.50
N LEU A 182 -14.64 -7.05 -10.30
CA LEU A 182 -14.63 -6.05 -9.24
C LEU A 182 -13.82 -4.81 -9.67
N THR A 183 -12.65 -4.99 -10.27
CA THR A 183 -11.81 -3.88 -10.72
C THR A 183 -12.43 -3.08 -11.87
N SER A 184 -13.19 -3.73 -12.77
CA SER A 184 -13.90 -3.02 -13.85
C SER A 184 -14.81 -1.91 -13.33
N PHE A 185 -15.42 -2.07 -12.15
CA PHE A 185 -16.37 -1.10 -11.59
C PHE A 185 -15.80 -0.23 -10.46
N VAL A 186 -15.01 -0.82 -9.56
CA VAL A 186 -14.58 -0.17 -8.31
C VAL A 186 -13.24 0.56 -8.47
N GLY A 187 -12.45 0.20 -9.48
CA GLY A 187 -11.09 0.67 -9.66
C GLY A 187 -10.05 -0.32 -9.14
N ASN A 188 -8.79 -0.08 -9.49
CA ASN A 188 -7.67 -0.97 -9.17
C ASN A 188 -7.21 -0.85 -7.71
N ASP A 189 -7.21 0.36 -7.13
CA ASP A 189 -6.57 0.59 -5.83
C ASP A 189 -7.18 -0.24 -4.68
N PRO A 190 -8.52 -0.28 -4.47
CA PRO A 190 -9.11 -1.11 -3.42
C PRO A 190 -8.87 -2.60 -3.64
N VAL A 191 -8.90 -3.04 -4.90
CA VAL A 191 -8.65 -4.44 -5.26
C VAL A 191 -7.21 -4.84 -4.97
N ILE A 192 -6.25 -3.96 -5.22
CA ILE A 192 -4.84 -4.17 -4.85
C ILE A 192 -4.66 -4.17 -3.33
N LEU A 193 -5.28 -3.23 -2.61
CA LEU A 193 -5.18 -3.13 -1.15
C LEU A 193 -5.64 -4.39 -0.45
N SER A 194 -6.91 -4.80 -0.65
CA SER A 194 -7.45 -5.94 0.08
C SER A 194 -7.28 -7.28 -0.64
N GLY A 195 -7.24 -7.31 -1.97
CA GLY A 195 -6.98 -8.53 -2.73
C GLY A 195 -5.58 -9.08 -2.52
N THR A 196 -4.54 -8.23 -2.52
CA THR A 196 -3.15 -8.66 -2.26
C THR A 196 -3.01 -9.24 -0.86
N ALA A 197 -3.57 -8.56 0.15
CA ALA A 197 -3.54 -9.04 1.54
C ALA A 197 -4.30 -10.37 1.68
N PHE A 198 -5.52 -10.46 1.14
CA PHE A 198 -6.33 -11.68 1.16
C PHE A 198 -5.61 -12.87 0.52
N LEU A 199 -5.02 -12.68 -0.66
CA LEU A 199 -4.31 -13.74 -1.37
C LEU A 199 -3.02 -14.15 -0.65
N ALA A 200 -2.29 -13.20 -0.06
CA ALA A 200 -1.12 -13.49 0.76
C ALA A 200 -1.48 -14.37 1.97
N TYR A 201 -2.61 -14.08 2.63
CA TYR A 201 -3.12 -14.91 3.72
C TYR A 201 -3.57 -16.29 3.23
N MET A 202 -4.41 -16.34 2.19
CA MET A 202 -4.96 -17.58 1.64
C MET A 202 -3.87 -18.58 1.24
N THR A 203 -2.82 -18.08 0.59
CA THR A 203 -1.69 -18.90 0.14
C THR A 203 -0.80 -19.37 1.28
N ARG A 204 -0.61 -18.56 2.34
CA ARG A 204 0.16 -18.94 3.54
C ARG A 204 -0.51 -20.08 4.32
N VAL A 205 -1.83 -20.12 4.29
CA VAL A 205 -2.66 -21.10 5.02
C VAL A 205 -2.87 -22.39 4.22
N SER A 206 -2.62 -22.37 2.92
CA SER A 206 -2.61 -23.59 2.11
C SER A 206 -1.38 -24.45 2.41
N SER A 207 -1.59 -25.75 2.66
CA SER A 207 -0.50 -26.68 2.96
C SER A 207 0.35 -27.06 1.74
N ASN A 208 -0.21 -26.89 0.53
CA ASN A 208 0.39 -27.38 -0.72
C ASN A 208 0.66 -26.29 -1.76
N ILE A 209 0.50 -25.01 -1.40
CA ILE A 209 0.99 -23.89 -2.21
C ILE A 209 2.36 -23.48 -1.66
N VAL A 210 3.42 -23.70 -2.45
CA VAL A 210 4.80 -23.40 -2.01
C VAL A 210 5.09 -21.90 -2.05
N HIS A 211 4.58 -21.20 -3.07
CA HIS A 211 4.82 -19.77 -3.24
C HIS A 211 3.58 -19.06 -3.75
N PRO A 212 3.21 -17.89 -3.19
CA PRO A 212 1.98 -17.16 -3.54
C PRO A 212 2.03 -16.46 -4.91
N ARG A 213 3.07 -16.68 -5.70
CA ARG A 213 3.40 -15.87 -6.89
C ARG A 213 2.27 -15.89 -7.93
N ALA A 214 1.74 -17.06 -8.25
CA ALA A 214 0.74 -17.19 -9.31
C ALA A 214 -0.51 -16.35 -9.01
N TRP A 215 -1.02 -16.48 -7.78
CA TRP A 215 -2.20 -15.78 -7.30
C TRP A 215 -2.00 -14.27 -7.28
N ILE A 216 -0.93 -13.81 -6.64
CA ILE A 216 -0.72 -12.38 -6.40
C ILE A 216 -0.34 -11.64 -7.69
N TYR A 217 0.46 -12.25 -8.58
CA TYR A 217 0.78 -11.64 -9.88
C TYR A 217 -0.42 -11.66 -10.83
N SER A 218 -1.23 -12.73 -10.82
CA SER A 218 -2.45 -12.77 -11.63
C SER A 218 -3.44 -11.68 -11.22
N GLN A 219 -3.61 -11.46 -9.92
CA GLN A 219 -4.44 -10.39 -9.37
C GLN A 219 -3.89 -9.00 -9.72
N PHE A 220 -2.57 -8.82 -9.64
CA PHE A 220 -1.92 -7.56 -10.01
C PHE A 220 -2.11 -7.25 -11.51
N ALA A 221 -1.90 -8.23 -12.39
CA ALA A 221 -2.08 -8.06 -13.83
C ALA A 221 -3.56 -7.79 -14.16
N VAL A 222 -4.48 -8.60 -13.64
CA VAL A 222 -5.91 -8.50 -13.97
C VAL A 222 -6.54 -7.20 -13.46
N ALA A 223 -6.13 -6.72 -12.29
CA ALA A 223 -6.62 -5.45 -11.76
C ALA A 223 -6.20 -4.27 -12.64
N ASN A 224 -4.93 -4.22 -13.08
CA ASN A 224 -4.47 -3.15 -13.96
C ASN A 224 -5.02 -3.28 -15.40
N THR A 225 -5.28 -4.50 -15.87
CA THR A 225 -5.95 -4.72 -17.16
C THR A 225 -7.41 -4.24 -17.12
N ALA A 226 -8.17 -4.66 -16.11
CA ALA A 226 -9.61 -4.37 -16.01
C ALA A 226 -9.91 -2.90 -15.70
N SER A 227 -8.98 -2.16 -15.06
CA SER A 227 -9.16 -0.74 -14.76
C SER A 227 -9.17 0.16 -16.00
N ALA A 228 -8.77 -0.36 -17.17
CA ALA A 228 -8.83 0.33 -18.45
C ALA A 228 -10.26 0.51 -19.00
N ILE A 229 -11.27 -0.19 -18.45
CA ILE A 229 -12.65 -0.16 -19.01
C ILE A 229 -13.35 1.17 -18.74
N LEU A 230 -13.29 1.67 -17.50
CA LEU A 230 -13.98 2.89 -17.10
C LEU A 230 -13.00 4.04 -16.89
N VAL A 231 -13.40 5.24 -17.29
CA VAL A 231 -12.63 6.47 -17.05
C VAL A 231 -12.41 6.72 -15.56
N SER A 232 -13.41 6.39 -14.73
CA SER A 232 -13.37 6.56 -13.28
C SER A 232 -12.45 5.57 -12.55
N SER A 233 -12.07 4.45 -13.18
CA SER A 233 -11.36 3.36 -12.53
C SER A 233 -9.85 3.60 -12.36
N ASN A 234 -9.28 4.57 -13.08
CA ASN A 234 -7.85 4.88 -13.03
C ASN A 234 -7.61 6.36 -13.41
N PRO A 235 -6.76 7.12 -12.68
CA PRO A 235 -6.47 8.52 -12.97
C PRO A 235 -5.88 8.73 -14.38
N THR A 236 -5.17 7.75 -14.93
CA THR A 236 -4.64 7.83 -16.31
C THR A 236 -5.75 7.96 -17.35
N ASN A 237 -6.85 7.24 -17.18
CA ASN A 237 -7.99 7.30 -18.10
C ASN A 237 -8.64 8.68 -18.07
N LEU A 238 -8.69 9.31 -16.90
CA LEU A 238 -9.25 10.66 -16.75
C LEU A 238 -8.39 11.72 -17.42
N VAL A 239 -7.05 11.64 -17.26
CA VAL A 239 -6.11 12.54 -17.95
C VAL A 239 -6.28 12.41 -19.46
N LEU A 240 -6.37 11.18 -19.98
CA LEU A 240 -6.56 10.90 -21.39
C LEU A 240 -7.91 11.42 -21.91
N ALA A 241 -9.00 11.09 -21.21
CA ALA A 241 -10.35 11.51 -21.59
C ALA A 241 -10.48 13.05 -21.59
N GLY A 242 -9.88 13.74 -20.61
CA GLY A 242 -9.81 15.19 -20.57
C GLY A 242 -9.02 15.78 -21.74
N ALA A 243 -7.80 15.26 -21.97
CA ALA A 243 -6.90 15.77 -23.01
C ALA A 243 -7.51 15.76 -24.43
N PHE A 244 -8.32 14.75 -24.75
CA PHE A 244 -8.96 14.61 -26.07
C PHE A 244 -10.46 14.91 -26.07
N ASN A 245 -11.00 15.41 -24.94
CA ASN A 245 -12.41 15.69 -24.74
C ASN A 245 -13.33 14.49 -25.11
N ILE A 246 -12.93 13.29 -24.70
CA ILE A 246 -13.66 12.05 -25.00
C ILE A 246 -14.71 11.82 -23.91
N LYS A 247 -15.97 11.67 -24.33
CA LYS A 247 -17.07 11.27 -23.44
C LYS A 247 -16.79 9.90 -22.84
N PHE A 248 -17.08 9.72 -21.56
CA PHE A 248 -16.76 8.51 -20.80
C PHE A 248 -17.42 7.27 -21.40
N ILE A 249 -18.66 7.41 -21.88
CA ILE A 249 -19.37 6.31 -22.54
C ILE A 249 -18.70 5.90 -23.85
N VAL A 250 -18.16 6.86 -24.62
CA VAL A 250 -17.46 6.60 -25.88
C VAL A 250 -16.11 5.94 -25.59
N TYR A 251 -15.38 6.44 -24.59
CA TYR A 251 -14.17 5.80 -24.11
C TYR A 251 -14.42 4.34 -23.73
N THR A 252 -15.41 4.07 -22.87
CA THR A 252 -15.73 2.72 -22.42
C THR A 252 -16.17 1.82 -23.56
N ALA A 253 -16.95 2.33 -24.52
CA ALA A 253 -17.38 1.55 -25.69
C ALA A 253 -16.18 1.04 -26.52
N HIS A 254 -15.13 1.85 -26.67
CA HIS A 254 -13.92 1.46 -27.40
C HIS A 254 -12.92 0.64 -26.59
N MET A 255 -12.96 0.73 -25.26
CA MET A 255 -12.01 0.02 -24.40
C MET A 255 -12.53 -1.34 -23.92
N ILE A 256 -13.85 -1.54 -23.85
CA ILE A 256 -14.42 -2.76 -23.27
C ILE A 256 -14.07 -4.02 -24.07
N VAL A 257 -14.12 -3.97 -25.42
CA VAL A 257 -13.89 -5.14 -26.26
C VAL A 257 -12.42 -5.61 -26.20
N PRO A 258 -11.40 -4.74 -26.41
CA PRO A 258 -10.00 -5.14 -26.29
C PRO A 258 -9.63 -5.64 -24.90
N VAL A 259 -10.19 -5.04 -23.84
CA VAL A 259 -9.90 -5.41 -22.45
C VAL A 259 -10.55 -6.73 -22.06
N LEU A 260 -11.80 -6.98 -22.44
CA LEU A 260 -12.46 -8.27 -22.20
C LEU A 260 -11.76 -9.40 -22.93
N ALA A 261 -11.43 -9.20 -24.21
CA ALA A 261 -10.68 -10.19 -24.98
C ALA A 261 -9.32 -10.49 -24.34
N THR A 262 -8.62 -9.44 -23.88
CA THR A 262 -7.36 -9.61 -23.14
C THR A 262 -7.57 -10.41 -21.85
N GLY A 263 -8.57 -10.09 -21.02
CA GLY A 263 -8.86 -10.83 -19.79
C GLY A 263 -9.16 -12.32 -20.04
N VAL A 264 -9.92 -12.62 -21.09
CA VAL A 264 -10.27 -14.00 -21.48
C VAL A 264 -9.05 -14.79 -21.93
N ILE A 265 -8.17 -14.21 -22.75
CA ILE A 265 -6.97 -14.88 -23.27
C ILE A 265 -5.85 -14.93 -22.23
N LEU A 266 -5.75 -13.93 -21.36
CA LEU A 266 -4.72 -13.86 -20.34
C LEU A 266 -4.90 -14.95 -19.28
N PHE A 267 -6.14 -15.31 -18.91
CA PHE A 267 -6.41 -16.38 -17.95
C PHE A 267 -5.74 -17.73 -18.31
N PRO A 268 -6.03 -18.37 -19.46
CA PRO A 268 -5.39 -19.64 -19.82
C PRO A 268 -3.88 -19.50 -20.03
N PHE A 269 -3.40 -18.34 -20.50
CA PHE A 269 -1.96 -18.08 -20.61
C PHE A 269 -1.26 -18.08 -19.25
N LEU A 270 -1.85 -17.42 -18.25
CA LEU A 270 -1.33 -17.42 -16.89
C LEU A 270 -1.34 -18.82 -16.29
N LEU A 271 -2.42 -19.57 -16.45
CA LEU A 271 -2.60 -20.89 -15.85
C LEU A 271 -1.70 -21.96 -16.49
N TYR A 272 -1.64 -22.01 -17.83
CA TYR A 272 -1.00 -23.13 -18.54
C TYR A 272 0.41 -22.82 -19.08
N ILE A 273 0.81 -21.55 -19.16
CA ILE A 273 2.12 -21.16 -19.71
C ILE A 273 3.00 -20.55 -18.62
N VAL A 274 2.54 -19.47 -17.95
CA VAL A 274 3.37 -18.75 -16.96
C VAL A 274 3.46 -19.48 -15.62
N PHE A 275 2.32 -19.98 -15.12
CA PHE A 275 2.21 -20.64 -13.82
C PHE A 275 1.84 -22.12 -13.95
N ASN A 276 2.38 -22.79 -14.97
CA ASN A 276 2.11 -24.20 -15.27
C ASN A 276 2.53 -25.21 -14.19
N ASN A 277 3.21 -24.76 -13.15
CA ASN A 277 3.76 -25.60 -12.10
C ASN A 277 2.69 -25.89 -11.03
N GLU A 278 2.39 -27.18 -10.81
CA GLU A 278 1.41 -27.64 -9.81
C GLU A 278 1.75 -27.19 -8.38
N ALA A 279 3.01 -26.86 -8.07
CA ALA A 279 3.41 -26.30 -6.78
C ALA A 279 2.88 -24.87 -6.53
N LEU A 280 2.40 -24.19 -7.58
CA LEU A 280 1.84 -22.83 -7.51
C LEU A 280 0.32 -22.83 -7.54
N ILE A 281 -0.24 -23.68 -8.42
CA ILE A 281 -1.68 -23.87 -8.56
C ILE A 281 -1.95 -25.38 -8.52
N PRO A 282 -2.05 -25.97 -7.31
CA PRO A 282 -2.36 -27.38 -7.16
C PRO A 282 -3.73 -27.73 -7.77
N ARG A 283 -3.92 -28.97 -8.21
CA ARG A 283 -5.25 -29.44 -8.68
C ARG A 283 -6.27 -29.49 -7.55
N VAL A 284 -5.82 -29.83 -6.34
CA VAL A 284 -6.63 -29.87 -5.13
C VAL A 284 -5.96 -29.00 -4.07
N ILE A 285 -6.65 -28.01 -3.51
CA ILE A 285 -6.14 -27.12 -2.46
C ILE A 285 -6.50 -27.71 -1.10
N LYS A 286 -5.49 -27.91 -0.25
CA LYS A 286 -5.67 -28.38 1.11
C LYS A 286 -5.48 -27.22 2.08
N MET A 287 -6.58 -26.61 2.49
CA MET A 287 -6.59 -25.62 3.56
C MET A 287 -6.43 -26.32 4.91
N HIS A 288 -5.68 -25.72 5.82
CA HIS A 288 -5.73 -26.15 7.22
C HIS A 288 -7.14 -25.91 7.74
N GLU A 289 -7.69 -26.83 8.53
CA GLU A 289 -9.00 -26.66 9.14
C GLU A 289 -8.87 -26.01 10.52
N LEU A 290 -9.65 -24.97 10.79
CA LEU A 290 -9.73 -24.40 12.13
C LEU A 290 -10.42 -25.37 13.10
N PRO A 291 -9.97 -25.42 14.38
CA PRO A 291 -10.75 -25.96 15.48
C PRO A 291 -12.14 -25.32 15.51
N ALA A 292 -13.17 -26.08 15.89
CA ALA A 292 -14.57 -25.61 15.89
C ALA A 292 -14.77 -24.31 16.69
N GLU A 293 -13.98 -24.09 17.75
CA GLU A 293 -14.02 -22.89 18.59
C GLU A 293 -13.61 -21.61 17.83
N ALA A 294 -12.58 -21.66 16.97
CA ALA A 294 -12.11 -20.49 16.23
C ALA A 294 -13.09 -20.06 15.13
N ARG A 295 -13.90 -21.00 14.59
CA ARG A 295 -14.97 -20.68 13.63
C ARG A 295 -16.10 -19.86 14.27
N THR A 296 -16.29 -19.97 15.59
CA THR A 296 -17.39 -19.30 16.32
C THR A 296 -17.01 -17.93 16.92
N ARG A 297 -15.75 -17.51 16.84
CA ARG A 297 -15.32 -16.20 17.37
C ARG A 297 -15.90 -15.05 16.55
N LYS A 298 -16.20 -13.95 17.25
CA LYS A 298 -16.70 -12.73 16.60
C LYS A 298 -15.60 -12.08 15.75
N PRO A 299 -15.90 -11.66 14.52
CA PRO A 299 -14.93 -10.99 13.66
C PRO A 299 -14.53 -9.64 14.26
N VAL A 300 -13.24 -9.37 14.30
CA VAL A 300 -12.68 -8.11 14.82
C VAL A 300 -12.37 -7.17 13.67
N ASN A 301 -12.74 -5.90 13.81
CA ASN A 301 -12.44 -4.87 12.83
C ASN A 301 -10.91 -4.67 12.72
N PRO A 302 -10.29 -4.94 11.56
CA PRO A 302 -8.84 -4.77 11.39
C PRO A 302 -8.39 -3.30 11.36
N ASN A 303 -9.31 -2.36 11.16
CA ASN A 303 -8.99 -0.93 11.09
C ASN A 303 -8.76 -0.34 12.49
N ILE A 304 -9.10 -1.08 13.55
CA ILE A 304 -8.86 -0.67 14.93
C ILE A 304 -7.40 -0.99 15.29
N PRO A 305 -6.63 -0.03 15.83
CA PRO A 305 -5.24 -0.25 16.19
C PRO A 305 -5.13 -1.29 17.31
N HIS A 306 -4.16 -2.20 17.19
CA HIS A 306 -3.90 -3.29 18.14
C HIS A 306 -5.11 -4.19 18.40
N ALA A 307 -6.14 -4.20 17.55
CA ALA A 307 -7.40 -4.89 17.84
C ALA A 307 -7.25 -6.40 18.07
N ARG A 308 -6.13 -6.98 17.63
CA ARG A 308 -5.81 -8.40 17.78
C ARG A 308 -4.65 -8.68 18.74
N GLY A 309 -4.20 -7.68 19.52
CA GLY A 309 -3.16 -7.80 20.52
C GLY A 309 -1.90 -8.51 20.01
N THR A 310 -1.76 -9.79 20.34
CA THR A 310 -0.59 -10.63 20.11
C THR A 310 -0.56 -11.32 18.74
N ALA A 311 -1.69 -11.35 18.04
CA ALA A 311 -1.84 -12.09 16.78
C ALA A 311 -0.97 -11.52 15.66
N GLU A 312 -0.78 -10.19 15.58
CA GLU A 312 0.05 -9.56 14.54
C GLU A 312 1.53 -9.97 14.65
N GLN A 313 2.07 -10.12 15.87
CA GLN A 313 3.46 -10.54 16.09
C GLN A 313 3.64 -12.05 16.00
N GLN A 314 2.59 -12.84 16.26
CA GLN A 314 2.59 -14.30 16.12
C GLN A 314 2.28 -14.75 14.69
N GLU A 315 1.59 -13.94 13.88
CA GLU A 315 1.46 -14.09 12.42
C GLU A 315 2.82 -14.05 11.71
N ASP A 316 3.78 -13.33 12.29
CA ASP A 316 5.16 -13.22 11.81
C ASP A 316 6.02 -14.43 12.19
N ALA A 317 5.57 -15.23 13.17
CA ALA A 317 6.24 -16.49 13.51
C ALA A 317 5.83 -17.58 12.51
N ALA A 318 6.80 -18.19 11.83
CA ALA A 318 6.60 -19.23 10.82
C ALA A 318 6.04 -20.58 11.36
N GLY A 319 5.46 -20.60 12.57
CA GLY A 319 4.88 -21.78 13.21
C GLY A 319 3.40 -22.00 12.89
N GLU A 320 2.85 -23.13 13.35
CA GLU A 320 1.43 -23.49 13.16
C GLU A 320 0.46 -22.45 13.74
N GLN A 321 0.84 -21.79 14.84
CA GLN A 321 0.01 -20.81 15.52
C GLN A 321 -0.25 -19.54 14.66
N GLY A 322 0.77 -19.06 13.92
CA GLY A 322 0.61 -17.95 12.98
C GLY A 322 -0.27 -18.30 11.77
N LYS A 323 -0.23 -19.56 11.32
CA LYS A 323 -1.11 -20.07 10.25
C LYS A 323 -2.57 -20.14 10.71
N LEU A 324 -2.82 -20.57 11.95
CA LEU A 324 -4.17 -20.62 12.52
C LEU A 324 -4.80 -19.21 12.65
N LEU A 325 -4.03 -18.22 13.07
CA LEU A 325 -4.48 -16.82 13.14
C LEU A 325 -4.79 -16.22 11.76
N SER A 326 -3.91 -16.48 10.79
CA SER A 326 -4.12 -16.09 9.38
C SER A 326 -5.37 -16.74 8.78
N LEU A 327 -5.63 -18.00 9.13
CA LEU A 327 -6.81 -18.75 8.71
C LEU A 327 -8.09 -18.22 9.38
N GLU A 328 -8.03 -17.83 10.65
CA GLU A 328 -9.13 -17.19 11.37
C GLU A 328 -9.56 -15.88 10.67
N GLU A 329 -8.62 -15.08 10.19
CA GLU A 329 -8.92 -13.85 9.43
C GLU A 329 -9.66 -14.13 8.11
N ILE A 330 -9.27 -15.17 7.39
CA ILE A 330 -9.91 -15.53 6.13
C ILE A 330 -11.31 -16.07 6.37
N ILE A 331 -11.48 -16.94 7.38
CA ILE A 331 -12.74 -17.65 7.66
C ILE A 331 -13.79 -16.73 8.29
N ASN A 332 -13.38 -15.79 9.13
CA ASN A 332 -14.27 -14.84 9.80
C ASN A 332 -13.95 -13.40 9.37
N PRO A 333 -14.22 -13.02 8.11
CA PRO A 333 -13.96 -11.67 7.63
C PRO A 333 -14.89 -10.67 8.32
N PHE A 334 -14.31 -9.59 8.83
CA PHE A 334 -15.07 -8.45 9.34
C PHE A 334 -15.91 -7.81 8.22
N LEU A 335 -17.17 -7.51 8.52
CA LEU A 335 -18.09 -6.84 7.60
C LEU A 335 -19.00 -5.88 8.38
N ASP A 336 -18.78 -4.58 8.20
CA ASP A 336 -19.78 -3.57 8.53
C ASP A 336 -20.83 -3.51 7.41
N ARG A 337 -21.91 -4.26 7.58
CA ARG A 337 -23.00 -4.31 6.59
C ARG A 337 -23.63 -2.95 6.32
N LYS A 338 -23.73 -2.07 7.33
CA LYS A 338 -24.40 -0.77 7.17
C LYS A 338 -23.52 0.17 6.37
N GLY A 339 -22.24 0.30 6.77
CA GLY A 339 -21.25 1.08 6.01
C GLY A 339 -21.05 0.54 4.59
N ALA A 340 -20.99 -0.78 4.41
CA ALA A 340 -20.83 -1.41 3.11
C ALA A 340 -21.98 -1.08 2.14
N VAL A 341 -23.24 -1.23 2.59
CA VAL A 341 -24.42 -0.94 1.75
C VAL A 341 -24.50 0.55 1.47
N PHE A 342 -24.29 1.40 2.47
CA PHE A 342 -24.32 2.85 2.29
C PHE A 342 -23.24 3.32 1.30
N GLY A 343 -21.99 2.90 1.50
CA GLY A 343 -20.88 3.21 0.59
C GLY A 343 -21.11 2.70 -0.83
N ALA A 344 -21.61 1.46 -0.99
CA ALA A 344 -21.92 0.91 -2.31
C ALA A 344 -23.04 1.68 -3.04
N LEU A 345 -24.08 2.12 -2.33
CA LEU A 345 -25.12 2.98 -2.89
C LEU A 345 -24.58 4.35 -3.29
N VAL A 346 -23.77 4.97 -2.44
CA VAL A 346 -23.11 6.26 -2.74
C VAL A 346 -22.23 6.12 -3.99
N MET A 347 -21.41 5.07 -4.10
CA MET A 347 -20.60 4.80 -5.28
C MET A 347 -21.45 4.60 -6.54
N ALA A 348 -22.49 3.77 -6.48
CA ALA A 348 -23.36 3.52 -7.62
C ALA A 348 -24.04 4.81 -8.12
N VAL A 349 -24.62 5.59 -7.21
CA VAL A 349 -25.22 6.89 -7.54
C VAL A 349 -24.18 7.83 -8.14
N THR A 350 -22.99 7.92 -7.54
CA THR A 350 -21.91 8.78 -8.00
C THR A 350 -21.47 8.42 -9.42
N LEU A 351 -21.21 7.13 -9.69
CA LEU A 351 -20.79 6.67 -11.02
C LEU A 351 -21.87 6.87 -12.07
N ILE A 352 -23.13 6.58 -11.74
CA ILE A 352 -24.27 6.80 -12.64
C ILE A 352 -24.43 8.29 -12.95
N SER A 353 -24.38 9.15 -11.93
CA SER A 353 -24.47 10.61 -12.11
C SER A 353 -23.31 11.16 -12.95
N VAL A 354 -22.09 10.72 -12.69
CA VAL A 354 -20.91 11.11 -13.48
C VAL A 354 -21.07 10.69 -14.94
N LEU A 355 -21.48 9.44 -15.19
CA LEU A 355 -21.69 8.93 -16.54
C LEU A 355 -22.81 9.69 -17.26
N ALA A 356 -23.93 9.95 -16.57
CA ALA A 356 -25.09 10.64 -17.13
C ALA A 356 -24.77 12.11 -17.47
N LEU A 357 -24.13 12.85 -16.56
CA LEU A 357 -23.76 14.25 -16.76
C LEU A 357 -22.69 14.42 -17.84
N ASN A 358 -21.75 13.48 -17.90
CA ASN A 358 -20.74 13.49 -18.95
C ASN A 358 -21.36 13.16 -20.33
N ALA A 359 -22.30 12.22 -20.39
CA ALA A 359 -23.00 11.87 -21.62
C ALA A 359 -23.88 13.01 -22.15
N SER A 360 -24.57 13.73 -21.25
CA SER A 360 -25.44 14.88 -21.59
C SER A 360 -24.68 16.16 -21.94
N ALA A 361 -23.34 16.13 -21.96
CA ALA A 361 -22.47 17.29 -22.18
C ALA A 361 -22.71 18.46 -21.20
N GLN A 362 -23.30 18.19 -20.04
CA GLN A 362 -23.47 19.19 -18.97
C GLN A 362 -22.19 19.43 -18.17
N ILE A 363 -21.19 18.55 -18.33
CA ILE A 363 -19.84 18.74 -17.81
C ILE A 363 -19.08 19.63 -18.80
N THR A 364 -19.02 20.91 -18.49
CA THR A 364 -18.18 21.92 -19.15
C THR A 364 -16.99 22.25 -18.26
N GLU A 365 -16.06 23.10 -18.72
CA GLU A 365 -15.00 23.66 -17.87
C GLU A 365 -15.57 24.34 -16.60
N GLU A 366 -16.82 24.83 -16.66
CA GLU A 366 -17.50 25.45 -15.52
C GLU A 366 -18.08 24.44 -14.53
N ASN A 367 -18.38 23.20 -14.96
CA ASN A 367 -18.98 22.14 -14.14
C ASN A 367 -18.14 20.86 -14.17
N PRO A 368 -16.94 20.88 -13.59
CA PRO A 368 -16.03 19.74 -13.64
C PRO A 368 -16.56 18.52 -12.88
N VAL A 369 -16.12 17.34 -13.30
CA VAL A 369 -16.65 16.04 -12.84
C VAL A 369 -16.58 15.86 -11.30
N TYR A 370 -15.60 16.50 -10.65
CA TYR A 370 -15.46 16.42 -9.20
C TYR A 370 -16.64 17.03 -8.42
N TRP A 371 -17.47 17.87 -9.05
CA TRP A 371 -18.69 18.42 -8.42
C TRP A 371 -19.69 17.34 -8.01
N VAL A 372 -19.61 16.16 -8.62
CA VAL A 372 -20.41 15.00 -8.23
C VAL A 372 -19.69 14.17 -7.18
N THR A 373 -18.40 13.89 -7.40
CA THR A 373 -17.65 12.94 -6.58
C THR A 373 -17.26 13.53 -5.22
N LEU A 374 -16.92 14.82 -5.15
CA LEU A 374 -16.46 15.46 -3.92
C LEU A 374 -17.59 15.58 -2.88
N PRO A 375 -18.82 16.03 -3.22
CA PRO A 375 -19.93 15.98 -2.27
C PRO A 375 -20.26 14.55 -1.85
N ALA A 376 -20.23 13.58 -2.76
CA ALA A 376 -20.47 12.17 -2.42
C ALA A 376 -19.42 11.63 -1.44
N ALA A 377 -18.15 11.91 -1.67
CA ALA A 377 -17.06 11.55 -0.77
C ALA A 377 -17.21 12.24 0.59
N PHE A 378 -17.63 13.51 0.62
CA PHE A 378 -17.88 14.25 1.84
C PHE A 378 -19.06 13.68 2.65
N VAL A 379 -20.16 13.29 1.99
CA VAL A 379 -21.29 12.61 2.62
C VAL A 379 -20.84 11.29 3.26
N LEU A 380 -20.05 10.49 2.55
CA LEU A 380 -19.50 9.25 3.09
C LEU A 380 -18.51 9.50 4.22
N PHE A 381 -17.70 10.55 4.14
CA PHE A 381 -16.79 10.96 5.20
C PHE A 381 -17.56 11.35 6.48
N ILE A 382 -18.64 12.12 6.36
CA ILE A 382 -19.52 12.43 7.50
C ILE A 382 -20.14 11.14 8.08
N TRP A 383 -20.54 10.20 7.22
CA TRP A 383 -21.04 8.91 7.66
C TRP A 383 -19.99 8.14 8.45
N ASP A 384 -18.76 8.02 7.94
CA ASP A 384 -17.67 7.30 8.59
C ASP A 384 -17.30 7.92 9.95
N LEU A 385 -17.31 9.26 10.03
CA LEU A 385 -17.14 9.98 11.31
C LEU A 385 -18.30 9.73 12.27
N SER A 386 -19.54 9.83 11.80
CA SER A 386 -20.73 9.64 12.63
C SER A 386 -20.82 8.21 13.15
N PHE A 387 -20.55 7.23 12.28
CA PHE A 387 -20.55 5.81 12.63
C PHE A 387 -19.45 5.49 13.65
N GLY A 388 -18.23 6.02 13.45
CA GLY A 388 -17.14 5.91 14.42
C GLY A 388 -17.51 6.56 15.76
N TRP A 389 -18.10 7.76 15.73
CA TRP A 389 -18.51 8.46 16.95
C TRP A 389 -19.53 7.69 17.77
N ILE A 390 -20.51 7.04 17.13
CA ILE A 390 -21.55 6.24 17.79
C ILE A 390 -20.93 5.01 18.46
N HIS A 391 -19.99 4.33 17.81
CA HIS A 391 -19.39 3.08 18.30
C HIS A 391 -18.06 3.27 19.06
N ARG A 392 -17.64 4.52 19.30
CA ARG A 392 -16.34 4.86 19.90
C ARG A 392 -16.01 4.15 21.21
N HIS A 393 -17.03 3.83 22.01
CA HIS A 393 -16.83 3.18 23.30
C HIS A 393 -16.37 1.72 23.12
N GLU A 394 -17.00 1.00 22.19
CA GLU A 394 -16.63 -0.37 21.84
C GLU A 394 -15.26 -0.42 21.16
N THR A 395 -15.01 0.47 20.20
CA THR A 395 -13.73 0.49 19.46
C THR A 395 -12.54 0.82 20.37
N ARG A 396 -12.71 1.78 21.29
CA ARG A 396 -11.68 2.12 22.30
C ARG A 396 -11.45 1.00 23.30
N GLU A 397 -12.49 0.26 23.68
CA GLU A 397 -12.34 -0.88 24.58
C GLU A 397 -11.52 -2.00 23.92
N ILE A 398 -11.81 -2.31 22.66
CA ILE A 398 -11.05 -3.30 21.86
C ILE A 398 -9.58 -2.87 21.74
N ALA A 399 -9.32 -1.63 21.37
CA ALA A 399 -7.96 -1.10 21.24
C ALA A 399 -7.20 -1.12 22.58
N ARG A 400 -7.87 -0.79 23.70
CA ARG A 400 -7.28 -0.85 25.03
C ARG A 400 -6.91 -2.28 25.44
N LYS A 401 -7.83 -3.24 25.28
CA LYS A 401 -7.58 -4.66 25.56
C LYS A 401 -6.40 -5.19 24.76
N GLY A 402 -6.35 -4.89 23.46
CA GLY A 402 -5.25 -5.28 22.60
C GLY A 402 -3.89 -4.70 23.01
N ARG A 403 -3.85 -3.45 23.48
CA ARG A 403 -2.63 -2.85 24.03
C ARG A 403 -2.18 -3.51 25.33
N GLU A 404 -3.11 -3.80 26.24
CA GLU A 404 -2.81 -4.46 27.51
C GLU A 404 -2.23 -5.86 27.28
N GLU A 405 -2.78 -6.62 26.34
CA GLU A 405 -2.24 -7.93 25.95
C GLU A 405 -0.81 -7.83 25.38
N LEU A 406 -0.57 -6.86 24.49
CA LEU A 406 0.75 -6.64 23.91
C LEU A 406 1.78 -6.24 24.97
N GLN A 407 1.41 -5.37 25.91
CA GLN A 407 2.27 -4.95 27.01
C GLN A 407 2.61 -6.12 27.95
N ARG A 408 1.62 -6.96 28.28
CA ARG A 408 1.84 -8.16 29.10
C ARG A 408 2.85 -9.11 28.46
N LEU A 409 2.75 -9.33 27.15
CA LEU A 409 3.73 -10.17 26.45
C LEU A 409 5.12 -9.55 26.37
N GLN A 410 5.22 -8.25 26.08
CA GLN A 410 6.51 -7.58 26.04
C GLN A 410 7.22 -7.67 27.40
N LEU A 411 6.45 -7.53 28.50
CA LEU A 411 6.95 -7.74 29.85
C LEU A 411 7.39 -9.20 30.06
N GLU A 412 6.59 -10.17 29.63
CA GLU A 412 6.93 -11.60 29.75
C GLU A 412 8.21 -11.96 28.95
N GLN A 413 8.34 -11.44 27.72
CA GLN A 413 9.54 -11.63 26.89
C GLN A 413 10.76 -10.94 27.50
N ALA A 414 10.60 -9.74 28.07
CA ALA A 414 11.67 -9.05 28.77
C ALA A 414 12.14 -9.87 29.99
N LEU A 415 11.20 -10.39 30.79
CA LEU A 415 11.49 -11.27 31.92
C LEU A 415 12.16 -12.57 31.48
N ARG A 416 11.74 -13.18 30.36
CA ARG A 416 12.39 -14.37 29.79
C ARG A 416 13.83 -14.06 29.37
N ARG A 417 14.07 -12.97 28.65
CA ARG A 417 15.42 -12.53 28.25
C ARG A 417 16.29 -12.20 29.46
N GLU A 418 15.72 -11.64 30.50
CA GLU A 418 16.43 -11.35 31.75
C GLU A 418 16.78 -12.63 32.50
N ARG A 419 15.87 -13.61 32.56
CA ARG A 419 16.14 -14.96 33.09
C ARG A 419 17.25 -15.66 32.30
N GLU A 420 17.23 -15.61 30.98
CA GLU A 420 18.29 -16.16 30.12
C GLU A 420 19.63 -15.45 30.34
N ARG A 421 19.63 -14.12 30.48
CA ARG A 421 20.84 -13.34 30.81
C ARG A 421 21.38 -13.69 32.19
N MET A 422 20.52 -13.86 33.19
CA MET A 422 20.93 -14.27 34.54
C MET A 422 21.46 -15.71 34.55
N ALA A 423 20.85 -16.61 33.78
CA ALA A 423 21.34 -17.98 33.60
C ALA A 423 22.72 -18.03 32.89
N HIS A 424 22.97 -17.14 31.93
CA HIS A 424 24.27 -17.01 31.26
C HIS A 424 25.31 -16.20 32.04
N ALA A 425 24.91 -15.46 33.08
CA ALA A 425 25.80 -14.68 33.94
C ALA A 425 26.23 -15.43 35.22
N ALA A 426 25.69 -16.62 35.48
CA ALA A 426 26.12 -17.47 36.59
C ALA A 426 27.55 -17.99 36.35
N PRO A 427 28.53 -17.76 37.24
CA PRO A 427 29.86 -18.33 37.12
C PRO A 427 29.78 -19.85 37.22
N GLY A 428 30.47 -20.55 36.33
CA GLY A 428 30.35 -22.00 36.17
C GLY A 428 30.75 -22.80 37.41
N GLU A 429 29.80 -23.55 37.94
CA GLU A 429 30.09 -24.81 38.64
C GLU A 429 29.93 -25.95 37.64
N ARG A 430 31.05 -26.32 37.00
CA ARG A 430 31.18 -27.63 36.37
C ARG A 430 31.33 -28.66 37.50
N PHE A 431 30.24 -29.31 37.87
CA PHE A 431 30.33 -30.59 38.58
C PHE A 431 30.78 -31.65 37.58
N ALA A 432 32.06 -32.00 37.66
CA ALA A 432 32.57 -33.25 37.14
C ALA A 432 32.20 -34.36 38.14
N SER A 433 31.42 -35.34 37.68
CA SER A 433 31.49 -36.70 38.21
C SER A 433 31.45 -37.64 37.01
N SER A 434 32.61 -38.23 36.77
CA SER A 434 32.84 -39.41 35.98
C SER A 434 31.98 -40.56 36.46
N ASP A 435 31.43 -41.35 35.54
CA ASP A 435 31.70 -42.78 35.55
C ASP A 435 31.44 -43.40 34.16
N GLU A 436 32.47 -44.12 33.70
CA GLU A 436 32.47 -44.97 32.52
C GLU A 436 31.79 -46.31 32.81
N SER A 437 30.98 -46.78 31.85
CA SER A 437 30.80 -48.19 31.45
C SER A 437 30.03 -49.11 32.44
N VAL A 438 29.13 -50.04 32.08
CA VAL A 438 28.96 -50.93 30.93
C VAL A 438 27.48 -51.38 30.82
N SER A 439 26.97 -51.38 29.59
CA SER A 439 26.06 -52.35 28.92
C SER A 439 25.11 -53.30 29.68
N ALA A 440 23.83 -53.20 29.27
CA ALA A 440 22.92 -54.27 28.81
C ALA A 440 21.96 -55.03 29.75
N GLN A 441 20.77 -55.22 29.15
CA GLN A 441 19.75 -56.28 29.32
C GLN A 441 18.57 -56.08 30.29
N VAL A 442 17.44 -55.70 29.67
CA VAL A 442 16.14 -56.41 29.64
C VAL A 442 15.94 -57.54 30.65
N GLY A 443 14.89 -57.44 31.46
CA GLY A 443 14.29 -58.59 32.13
C GLY A 443 13.47 -58.21 33.36
N ALA A 444 12.14 -58.24 33.22
CA ALA A 444 11.21 -58.26 34.35
C ALA A 444 11.47 -59.48 35.26
N PRO A 445 10.98 -59.44 36.51
CA PRO A 445 10.28 -60.63 36.97
C PRO A 445 8.94 -60.31 37.62
N SER A 446 7.95 -61.12 37.25
CA SER A 446 6.70 -61.30 37.95
C SER A 446 6.82 -62.55 38.83
N GLY A 447 6.28 -62.44 40.06
CA GLY A 447 5.57 -63.54 40.73
C GLY A 447 6.39 -64.48 41.62
N GLY A 448 5.92 -64.64 42.86
CA GLY A 448 5.98 -65.94 43.54
C GLY A 448 6.27 -65.93 45.04
N LEU A 449 5.20 -66.01 45.83
CA LEU A 449 5.03 -66.87 47.01
C LEU A 449 5.62 -66.44 48.38
N GLU A 450 4.69 -66.25 49.33
CA GLU A 450 4.84 -66.32 50.80
C GLU A 450 5.15 -67.77 51.29
N PRO A 451 5.08 -68.14 52.60
CA PRO A 451 4.99 -67.39 53.86
C PRO A 451 5.93 -67.89 54.98
N GLY A 452 6.00 -67.18 56.11
CA GLY A 452 6.30 -67.83 57.40
C GLY A 452 6.95 -66.97 58.48
N GLY A 453 6.28 -66.88 59.65
CA GLY A 453 6.97 -66.98 60.93
C GLY A 453 6.95 -65.79 61.90
N ASN A 454 5.80 -65.60 62.57
CA ASN A 454 5.64 -65.47 64.03
C ASN A 454 6.57 -64.59 64.92
N VAL A 455 5.90 -63.64 65.61
CA VAL A 455 5.70 -63.56 67.10
C VAL A 455 6.50 -62.52 67.93
N LEU A 456 5.73 -61.88 68.84
CA LEU A 456 6.02 -60.97 70.00
C LEU A 456 6.21 -59.47 69.68
N GLY A 457 5.49 -58.51 70.28
CA GLY A 457 4.43 -58.49 71.29
C GLY A 457 4.08 -57.02 71.66
N LYS A 458 2.77 -56.78 71.93
CA LYS A 458 2.16 -55.96 73.03
C LYS A 458 2.89 -54.70 73.55
N ASP A 459 2.28 -53.54 73.82
CA ASP A 459 0.92 -53.19 74.30
C ASP A 459 0.58 -51.69 74.00
N SER A 460 -0.69 -51.44 73.68
CA SER A 460 -1.68 -50.47 74.23
C SER A 460 -1.20 -49.09 74.75
N MET A 461 -1.90 -47.95 74.55
CA MET A 461 -3.31 -47.71 74.92
C MET A 461 -3.83 -46.34 74.40
N ASP A 462 -5.14 -46.28 74.18
CA ASP A 462 -5.98 -45.15 73.73
C ASP A 462 -6.10 -43.96 74.71
N GLY A 463 -6.61 -42.82 74.21
CA GLY A 463 -7.28 -41.81 75.05
C GLY A 463 -7.64 -40.49 74.40
N ASN A 464 -8.88 -40.37 73.89
CA ASN A 464 -9.58 -39.12 73.56
C ASN A 464 -9.77 -38.22 74.82
N VAL A 465 -9.90 -36.90 74.63
CA VAL A 465 -11.02 -36.03 75.10
C VAL A 465 -10.66 -34.52 75.03
N THR A 466 -11.38 -33.85 74.14
CA THR A 466 -12.05 -32.53 74.14
C THR A 466 -11.83 -31.45 75.22
N THR A 467 -11.69 -30.21 74.70
CA THR A 467 -12.34 -28.91 75.07
C THR A 467 -11.79 -27.91 76.10
N THR A 468 -11.93 -26.63 75.69
CA THR A 468 -11.87 -25.34 76.42
C THR A 468 -10.47 -24.81 76.78
N GLY A 469 -10.03 -23.59 76.48
CA GLY A 469 -10.69 -22.34 76.04
C GLY A 469 -10.33 -21.25 77.04
N THR A 470 -9.47 -20.27 76.69
CA THR A 470 -9.44 -18.88 77.22
C THR A 470 -8.20 -18.09 76.74
N THR A 471 -8.43 -17.02 75.98
CA THR A 471 -7.68 -15.74 76.00
C THR A 471 -7.90 -15.03 77.35
N PRO A 472 -7.04 -14.11 77.86
CA PRO A 472 -6.68 -12.85 77.17
C PRO A 472 -5.33 -12.18 77.53
N SER A 473 -4.96 -11.13 76.80
CA SER A 473 -4.66 -9.78 77.35
C SER A 473 -3.53 -9.03 76.63
N LYS A 474 -3.72 -7.71 76.55
CA LYS A 474 -2.95 -6.69 75.82
C LYS A 474 -1.94 -5.97 76.74
N SER A 475 -0.78 -5.62 76.17
CA SER A 475 0.08 -4.40 76.34
C SER A 475 0.34 -3.77 77.72
N PRO A 476 1.54 -3.18 77.95
CA PRO A 476 1.63 -1.73 77.81
C PRO A 476 2.97 -1.16 77.25
N THR A 477 2.86 0.13 76.97
CA THR A 477 3.71 1.19 76.40
C THR A 477 5.06 1.45 77.10
N GLN A 478 6.06 1.96 76.37
CA GLN A 478 6.93 3.07 76.81
C GLN A 478 7.79 3.67 75.67
N GLU A 479 7.78 5.01 75.57
CA GLU A 479 8.68 5.85 74.75
C GLU A 479 10.06 6.00 75.41
N PHE A 480 11.14 6.09 74.63
CA PHE A 480 12.30 6.93 74.97
C PHE A 480 13.12 7.34 73.73
N ARG A 481 13.46 8.62 73.66
CA ARG A 481 14.37 9.28 72.70
C ARG A 481 15.84 8.84 72.92
N GLY A 482 16.64 8.75 71.85
CA GLY A 482 18.10 8.79 71.93
C GLY A 482 18.80 8.47 70.62
N ALA A 483 19.67 9.39 70.15
CA ALA A 483 20.41 9.33 68.90
C ALA A 483 21.53 8.27 68.87
N GLY A 484 21.90 7.80 67.68
CA GLY A 484 23.11 6.99 67.49
C GLY A 484 23.16 6.32 66.12
N ASN A 485 24.26 6.54 65.41
CA ASN A 485 24.48 6.28 64.00
C ASN A 485 24.94 4.82 63.71
N GLU A 486 24.82 4.42 62.44
CA GLU A 486 25.57 3.37 61.71
C GLU A 486 25.01 1.91 61.54
N LYS A 487 24.65 1.64 60.26
CA LYS A 487 25.05 0.52 59.38
C LYS A 487 24.78 -0.94 59.79
N SER A 488 23.85 -1.60 59.08
CA SER A 488 24.09 -2.71 58.11
C SER A 488 22.74 -3.44 57.88
N ALA A 489 22.11 -3.29 56.70
CA ALA A 489 21.97 -4.30 55.63
C ALA A 489 21.17 -5.56 56.03
N ALA A 490 20.32 -6.19 55.22
CA ALA A 490 19.66 -5.93 53.94
C ALA A 490 18.83 -7.20 53.68
N HIS A 491 17.50 -7.13 53.53
CA HIS A 491 16.72 -8.21 52.90
C HIS A 491 15.41 -7.68 52.30
N GLY A 492 15.34 -7.71 50.96
CA GLY A 492 14.13 -8.09 50.23
C GLY A 492 13.02 -7.06 50.00
N SER A 493 13.27 -5.99 49.23
CA SER A 493 12.21 -5.33 48.45
C SER A 493 12.69 -4.91 47.05
N LEU A 494 13.24 -5.88 46.31
CA LEU A 494 13.47 -5.74 44.87
C LEU A 494 12.19 -6.18 44.14
N GLY A 495 11.24 -5.27 43.94
CA GLY A 495 9.98 -5.62 43.28
C GLY A 495 9.14 -4.48 42.70
N GLU A 496 9.23 -3.24 43.18
CA GLU A 496 8.23 -2.22 42.79
C GLU A 496 8.77 -0.84 42.35
N SER A 497 10.08 -0.61 42.31
CA SER A 497 10.63 0.74 42.01
C SER A 497 11.13 0.96 40.58
N GLN A 498 10.69 0.18 39.59
CA GLN A 498 10.99 0.45 38.17
C GLN A 498 9.75 0.41 37.28
N LEU A 499 8.78 1.31 37.45
CA LEU A 499 7.81 1.60 36.39
C LEU A 499 6.97 2.88 36.60
N GLN A 500 7.58 3.99 37.01
CA GLN A 500 6.93 5.30 36.88
C GLN A 500 7.97 6.35 36.45
N LYS A 501 8.24 6.43 35.14
CA LYS A 501 8.81 7.66 34.57
C LYS A 501 7.79 8.79 34.79
N PRO A 502 8.19 9.99 35.25
CA PRO A 502 7.27 11.12 35.39
C PRO A 502 6.61 11.43 34.04
N PRO A 503 5.35 11.92 34.01
CA PRO A 503 4.67 12.23 32.76
C PRO A 503 5.50 13.24 31.97
N ARG A 504 6.01 12.80 30.81
CA ARG A 504 6.75 13.67 29.88
C ARG A 504 5.83 14.82 29.46
N ARG A 505 6.34 16.06 29.48
CA ARG A 505 5.57 17.24 29.05
C ARG A 505 5.15 17.09 27.59
N ALA A 506 3.91 17.47 27.27
CA ALA A 506 3.38 17.36 25.92
C ALA A 506 4.17 18.25 24.92
N THR A 507 4.45 17.68 23.75
CA THR A 507 5.12 18.30 22.59
C THR A 507 4.17 18.26 21.40
N LEU A 508 4.37 19.07 20.36
CA LEU A 508 3.53 19.01 19.16
C LEU A 508 3.59 17.63 18.50
N VAL A 509 4.75 16.98 18.48
CA VAL A 509 4.86 15.60 17.98
C VAL A 509 4.10 14.61 18.87
N SER A 510 4.18 14.72 20.20
CA SER A 510 3.39 13.85 21.07
C SER A 510 1.90 14.13 20.95
N LEU A 511 1.48 15.40 20.89
CA LEU A 511 0.09 15.80 20.67
C LEU A 511 -0.44 15.32 19.33
N ALA A 512 0.35 15.41 18.26
CA ALA A 512 -0.02 14.89 16.94
C ALA A 512 -0.13 13.36 16.95
N LYS A 513 0.80 12.67 17.61
CA LYS A 513 0.75 11.22 17.79
C LYS A 513 -0.47 10.79 18.62
N ASP A 514 -0.73 11.49 19.72
CA ASP A 514 -1.85 11.22 20.62
C ASP A 514 -3.18 11.51 19.91
N ALA A 515 -3.27 12.61 19.16
CA ALA A 515 -4.42 12.95 18.33
C ALA A 515 -4.64 11.92 17.20
N PHE A 516 -3.57 11.45 16.55
CA PHE A 516 -3.65 10.41 15.53
C PHE A 516 -4.11 9.08 16.13
N THR A 517 -3.55 8.68 17.27
CA THR A 517 -3.94 7.45 17.99
C THR A 517 -5.39 7.54 18.45
N TRP A 518 -5.79 8.66 19.04
CA TRP A 518 -7.17 8.94 19.42
C TRP A 518 -8.11 8.88 18.23
N SER A 519 -7.69 9.42 17.08
CA SER A 519 -8.45 9.36 15.83
C SER A 519 -8.60 7.92 15.33
N GLN A 520 -7.54 7.12 15.32
CA GLN A 520 -7.60 5.69 14.96
C GLN A 520 -8.54 4.88 15.88
N GLU A 521 -8.55 5.18 17.18
CA GLU A 521 -9.43 4.49 18.13
C GLU A 521 -10.88 4.95 18.05
N THR A 522 -11.12 6.21 17.74
CA THR A 522 -12.46 6.83 17.72
C THR A 522 -13.14 6.69 16.37
N PHE A 523 -12.38 6.79 15.29
CA PHE A 523 -12.85 6.79 13.90
C PHE A 523 -12.02 5.80 13.05
N PRO A 524 -11.99 4.50 13.41
CA PRO A 524 -11.08 3.53 12.78
C PRO A 524 -11.23 3.48 11.25
N THR A 525 -12.47 3.48 10.74
CA THR A 525 -12.74 3.50 9.30
C THR A 525 -12.21 4.77 8.65
N ALA A 526 -12.63 5.96 9.08
CA ALA A 526 -12.22 7.23 8.47
C ALA A 526 -10.69 7.40 8.51
N THR A 527 -10.06 7.06 9.63
CA THR A 527 -8.61 7.20 9.79
C THR A 527 -7.84 6.18 8.95
N ALA A 528 -8.34 4.94 8.83
CA ALA A 528 -7.77 3.95 7.91
C ALA A 528 -7.87 4.42 6.45
N VAL A 529 -9.04 4.91 6.03
CA VAL A 529 -9.26 5.41 4.67
C VAL A 529 -8.31 6.58 4.36
N ILE A 530 -8.22 7.58 5.25
CA ILE A 530 -7.31 8.73 5.08
C ILE A 530 -5.85 8.25 5.04
N ALA A 531 -5.44 7.32 5.90
CA ALA A 531 -4.08 6.81 5.91
C ALA A 531 -3.71 6.03 4.63
N HIS A 532 -4.70 5.47 3.94
CA HIS A 532 -4.53 4.73 2.69
C HIS A 532 -4.74 5.59 1.43
N LEU A 533 -5.25 6.81 1.55
CA LEU A 533 -5.37 7.72 0.42
C LEU A 533 -3.98 8.03 -0.17
N PRO A 534 -3.85 8.06 -1.51
CA PRO A 534 -2.58 8.28 -2.19
C PRO A 534 -2.18 9.76 -2.20
N PHE A 535 -2.08 10.42 -1.03
CA PHE A 535 -1.73 11.84 -0.93
C PHE A 535 -0.37 12.18 -1.55
N ALA A 536 0.57 11.23 -1.56
CA ALA A 536 1.86 11.37 -2.23
C ALA A 536 1.72 11.56 -3.76
N LEU A 537 0.61 11.12 -4.36
CA LEU A 537 0.33 11.32 -5.78
C LEU A 537 0.13 12.79 -6.12
N VAL A 538 -0.49 13.58 -5.24
CA VAL A 538 -0.84 14.97 -5.53
C VAL A 538 0.39 15.83 -5.85
N PRO A 539 1.40 15.95 -4.97
CA PRO A 539 2.61 16.72 -5.28
C PRO A 539 3.38 16.10 -6.45
N PHE A 540 3.40 14.76 -6.56
CA PHE A 540 4.05 14.09 -7.70
C PHE A 540 3.40 14.47 -9.04
N ALA A 541 2.07 14.39 -9.13
CA ALA A 541 1.32 14.68 -10.35
C ALA A 541 1.48 16.15 -10.74
N PHE A 542 1.34 17.09 -9.80
CA PHE A 542 1.56 18.51 -10.07
C PHE A 542 2.98 18.78 -10.57
N SER A 543 3.99 18.23 -9.90
CA SER A 543 5.36 18.36 -10.38
C SER A 543 5.56 17.77 -11.77
N MET A 544 4.96 16.61 -12.03
CA MET A 544 5.07 15.99 -13.35
C MET A 544 4.35 16.79 -14.44
N PHE A 545 3.20 17.40 -14.14
CA PHE A 545 2.53 18.32 -15.05
C PHE A 545 3.37 19.56 -15.36
N VAL A 546 4.01 20.15 -14.34
CA VAL A 546 4.92 21.29 -14.52
C VAL A 546 6.14 20.89 -15.36
N LEU A 547 6.76 19.74 -15.05
CA LEU A 547 7.88 19.20 -15.81
C LEU A 547 7.53 18.91 -17.27
N VAL A 548 6.36 18.34 -17.56
CA VAL A 548 5.92 18.12 -18.94
C VAL A 548 5.61 19.45 -19.63
N GLN A 549 4.97 20.40 -18.93
CA GLN A 549 4.71 21.72 -19.48
C GLN A 549 6.01 22.47 -19.81
N ALA A 550 7.06 22.27 -19.02
CA ALA A 550 8.39 22.76 -19.33
C ALA A 550 8.91 22.18 -20.67
N LEU A 551 8.68 20.90 -20.95
CA LEU A 551 9.07 20.31 -22.24
C LEU A 551 8.25 20.88 -23.40
N VAL A 552 6.97 21.23 -23.16
CA VAL A 552 6.12 21.91 -24.15
C VAL A 552 6.68 23.30 -24.48
N THR A 553 6.87 24.16 -23.47
CA THR A 553 7.33 25.55 -23.67
C THR A 553 8.78 25.68 -24.08
N LYS A 554 9.55 24.58 -24.05
CA LYS A 554 10.94 24.52 -24.51
C LYS A 554 11.13 23.82 -25.86
N GLY A 555 10.02 23.46 -26.53
CA GLY A 555 10.04 22.94 -27.89
C GLY A 555 10.33 21.44 -28.03
N TRP A 556 10.45 20.68 -26.92
CA TRP A 556 10.70 19.24 -26.98
C TRP A 556 9.47 18.44 -27.42
N VAL A 557 8.28 18.78 -26.88
CA VAL A 557 7.04 18.07 -27.23
C VAL A 557 6.70 18.21 -28.73
N PRO A 558 6.79 19.40 -29.36
CA PRO A 558 6.65 19.52 -30.81
C PRO A 558 7.62 18.66 -31.63
N ILE A 559 8.84 18.43 -31.15
CA ILE A 559 9.81 17.55 -31.83
C ILE A 559 9.40 16.10 -31.70
N PHE A 560 8.96 15.68 -30.51
CA PHE A 560 8.42 14.34 -30.32
C PHE A 560 7.22 14.11 -31.23
N ALA A 561 6.33 15.10 -31.37
CA ALA A 561 5.20 15.06 -32.29
C ALA A 561 5.64 14.94 -33.76
N LYS A 562 6.70 15.66 -34.17
CA LYS A 562 7.30 15.52 -35.52
C LYS A 562 7.90 14.13 -35.75
N GLY A 563 8.57 13.57 -34.74
CA GLY A 563 9.09 12.20 -34.78
C GLY A 563 7.97 11.17 -34.89
N TRP A 564 6.88 11.39 -34.15
CA TRP A 564 5.67 10.57 -34.21
C TRP A 564 5.00 10.66 -35.58
N ASP A 565 4.84 11.85 -36.13
CA ASP A 565 4.35 12.10 -37.49
C ASP A 565 5.14 11.31 -38.55
N ALA A 566 6.47 11.40 -38.50
CA ALA A 566 7.33 10.66 -39.43
C ALA A 566 7.18 9.12 -39.29
N TRP A 567 7.00 8.62 -38.06
CA TRP A 567 6.74 7.21 -37.80
C TRP A 567 5.40 6.77 -38.39
N VAL A 568 4.32 7.51 -38.10
CA VAL A 568 2.96 7.20 -38.57
C VAL A 568 2.88 7.27 -40.09
N ASN A 569 3.47 8.29 -40.72
CA ASN A 569 3.49 8.42 -42.18
C ASN A 569 4.20 7.24 -42.88
N LYS A 570 5.19 6.62 -42.24
CA LYS A 570 5.91 5.47 -42.79
C LYS A 570 5.21 4.14 -42.54
N THR A 571 4.48 4.02 -41.44
CA THR A 571 3.99 2.73 -40.93
C THR A 571 2.47 2.57 -40.96
N GLY A 572 1.73 3.66 -41.20
CA GLY A 572 0.28 3.70 -41.24
C GLY A 572 -0.37 3.42 -39.89
N THR A 573 -1.69 3.16 -39.90
CA THR A 573 -2.50 2.93 -38.70
C THR A 573 -2.00 1.74 -37.86
N ILE A 574 -1.60 0.63 -38.48
CA ILE A 574 -1.10 -0.55 -37.76
C ILE A 574 0.20 -0.23 -37.03
N GLY A 575 1.10 0.52 -37.67
CA GLY A 575 2.33 0.97 -37.03
C GLY A 575 2.11 2.05 -35.97
N ALA A 576 1.07 2.87 -36.09
CA ALA A 576 0.64 3.78 -35.04
C ALA A 576 0.18 3.01 -33.78
N ILE A 577 -0.61 1.93 -33.95
CA ILE A 577 -1.01 1.03 -32.86
C ILE A 577 0.23 0.38 -32.24
N GLY A 578 1.02 -0.36 -33.02
CA GLY A 578 2.20 -1.06 -32.49
C GLY A 578 3.24 -0.12 -31.84
N GLY A 579 3.49 1.03 -32.46
CA GLY A 579 4.40 2.05 -31.95
C GLY A 579 3.91 2.68 -30.65
N MET A 580 2.63 3.04 -30.57
CA MET A 580 2.06 3.68 -29.38
C MET A 580 1.93 2.68 -28.22
N ALA A 581 1.59 1.43 -28.52
CA ALA A 581 1.60 0.33 -27.55
C ALA A 581 3.00 0.17 -26.92
N PHE A 582 4.04 0.12 -27.74
CA PHE A 582 5.42 0.00 -27.28
C PHE A 582 5.86 1.21 -26.45
N LEU A 583 5.64 2.44 -26.97
CA LEU A 583 6.02 3.67 -26.28
C LEU A 583 5.32 3.80 -24.94
N SER A 584 4.03 3.54 -24.87
CA SER A 584 3.25 3.64 -23.64
C SER A 584 3.75 2.68 -22.57
N VAL A 585 3.98 1.40 -22.92
CA VAL A 585 4.47 0.41 -21.95
C VAL A 585 5.88 0.74 -21.47
N ILE A 586 6.79 1.11 -22.37
CA ILE A 586 8.17 1.44 -21.99
C ILE A 586 8.18 2.70 -21.13
N LEU A 587 7.50 3.76 -21.57
CA LEU A 587 7.49 5.04 -20.84
C LEU A 587 6.83 4.92 -19.48
N CYS A 588 5.88 4.01 -19.24
CA CYS A 588 5.36 3.77 -17.88
C CYS A 588 6.48 3.48 -16.89
N ASN A 589 7.55 2.79 -17.31
CA ASN A 589 8.70 2.49 -16.46
C ASN A 589 9.65 3.69 -16.28
N PHE A 590 9.68 4.63 -17.24
CA PHE A 590 10.69 5.70 -17.31
C PHE A 590 10.14 7.11 -17.15
N SER A 591 8.84 7.33 -17.16
CA SER A 591 8.18 8.64 -17.02
C SER A 591 7.50 8.75 -15.66
N GLY A 592 8.19 8.26 -14.64
CA GLY A 592 7.79 8.31 -13.24
C GLY A 592 6.75 7.25 -12.87
N THR A 593 5.60 7.27 -13.55
CA THR A 593 4.51 6.30 -13.46
C THR A 593 3.70 6.30 -14.77
N ASN A 594 2.69 5.43 -14.85
CA ASN A 594 1.65 5.49 -15.88
C ASN A 594 0.96 6.86 -16.01
N ILE A 595 0.84 7.64 -14.93
CA ILE A 595 0.29 9.01 -14.96
C ILE A 595 1.22 9.95 -15.73
N GLY A 596 2.51 9.99 -15.37
CA GLY A 596 3.48 10.85 -16.07
C GLY A 596 3.60 10.52 -17.56
N THR A 597 3.53 9.22 -17.89
CA THR A 597 3.49 8.74 -19.28
C THR A 597 2.27 9.24 -20.03
N THR A 598 1.09 9.14 -19.42
CA THR A 598 -0.17 9.61 -20.02
C THR A 598 -0.11 11.11 -20.28
N ILE A 599 0.39 11.91 -19.32
CA ILE A 599 0.53 13.35 -19.48
C ILE A 599 1.46 13.68 -20.66
N LEU A 600 2.64 13.07 -20.71
CA LEU A 600 3.61 13.30 -21.78
C LEU A 600 3.05 12.91 -23.16
N LEU A 601 2.52 11.70 -23.29
CA LEU A 601 2.02 11.19 -24.57
C LEU A 601 0.76 11.93 -25.04
N SER A 602 -0.15 12.30 -24.12
CA SER A 602 -1.30 13.16 -24.45
C SER A 602 -0.83 14.48 -25.07
N ARG A 603 0.18 15.13 -24.46
CA ARG A 603 0.75 16.39 -24.99
C ARG A 603 1.43 16.20 -26.34
N VAL A 604 2.09 15.06 -26.57
CA VAL A 604 2.68 14.72 -27.87
C VAL A 604 1.61 14.53 -28.94
N ILE A 605 0.51 13.83 -28.64
CA ILE A 605 -0.60 13.62 -29.59
C ILE A 605 -1.34 14.93 -29.85
N GLN A 606 -1.58 15.78 -28.84
CA GLN A 606 -2.16 17.11 -29.02
C GLN A 606 -1.27 17.99 -29.92
N ALA A 607 0.05 18.00 -29.68
CA ALA A 607 1.00 18.71 -30.55
C ALA A 607 1.05 18.11 -31.97
N TRP A 608 0.81 16.81 -32.11
CA TRP A 608 0.68 16.14 -33.41
C TRP A 608 -0.59 16.57 -34.15
N GLN A 609 -1.72 16.75 -33.46
CA GLN A 609 -2.94 17.33 -34.04
C GLN A 609 -2.70 18.78 -34.50
N VAL A 610 -2.03 19.60 -33.68
CA VAL A 610 -1.65 20.98 -34.03
C VAL A 610 -0.76 21.02 -35.28
N LEU A 611 0.20 20.09 -35.42
CA LEU A 611 1.05 20.00 -36.62
C LEU A 611 0.22 19.87 -37.90
N TYR A 612 -0.86 19.08 -37.87
CA TYR A 612 -1.73 18.86 -39.03
C TYR A 612 -2.67 20.03 -39.31
N HIS A 613 -2.96 20.89 -38.34
CA HIS A 613 -3.69 22.13 -38.60
C HIS A 613 -2.94 23.06 -39.57
N PHE A 614 -1.59 22.98 -39.60
CA PHE A 614 -0.75 23.76 -40.51
C PHE A 614 -0.33 23.02 -41.78
N LYS A 615 -0.63 21.72 -41.89
CA LYS A 615 -0.38 20.94 -43.11
C LYS A 615 -1.62 20.97 -44.00
N GLU A 616 -1.41 20.79 -45.30
CA GLU A 616 -2.51 20.62 -46.27
C GLU A 616 -3.15 19.22 -46.20
N THR A 617 -2.52 18.29 -45.48
CA THR A 617 -3.01 16.93 -45.25
C THR A 617 -3.66 16.82 -43.89
N GLU A 618 -4.78 16.10 -43.78
CA GLU A 618 -5.47 15.84 -42.51
C GLU A 618 -5.12 14.46 -41.94
N ILE A 619 -5.24 14.31 -40.61
CA ILE A 619 -5.11 13.01 -39.95
C ILE A 619 -6.41 12.24 -40.14
N SER A 620 -6.35 10.99 -40.61
CA SER A 620 -7.52 10.11 -40.66
C SER A 620 -8.05 9.81 -39.25
N ASP A 621 -9.38 9.88 -39.04
CA ASP A 621 -10.05 9.58 -37.76
C ASP A 621 -9.69 8.18 -37.25
N ARG A 622 -9.54 7.23 -38.18
CA ARG A 622 -9.06 5.88 -37.89
C ARG A 622 -7.70 5.91 -37.19
N THR A 623 -6.74 6.64 -37.74
CA THR A 623 -5.36 6.66 -37.23
C THR A 623 -5.24 7.44 -35.93
N LEU A 624 -5.97 8.56 -35.80
CA LEU A 624 -6.02 9.32 -34.56
C LEU A 624 -6.67 8.51 -33.43
N SER A 625 -7.85 7.94 -33.68
CA SER A 625 -8.56 7.09 -32.72
C SER A 625 -7.73 5.87 -32.32
N ALA A 626 -7.12 5.19 -33.30
CA ALA A 626 -6.20 4.07 -33.05
C ALA A 626 -5.07 4.47 -32.10
N THR A 627 -4.44 5.62 -32.34
CA THR A 627 -3.34 6.12 -31.52
C THR A 627 -3.80 6.39 -30.09
N ILE A 628 -4.93 7.09 -29.91
CA ILE A 628 -5.45 7.46 -28.60
C ILE A 628 -5.87 6.22 -27.78
N TYR A 629 -6.66 5.30 -28.36
CA TYR A 629 -7.11 4.11 -27.63
C TYR A 629 -5.99 3.10 -27.40
N THR A 630 -5.00 3.03 -28.30
CA THR A 630 -3.81 2.21 -28.03
C THR A 630 -2.97 2.79 -26.91
N MET A 631 -2.85 4.12 -26.83
CA MET A 631 -2.22 4.77 -25.68
C MET A 631 -2.97 4.41 -24.39
N ALA A 632 -4.30 4.47 -24.40
CA ALA A 632 -5.14 4.08 -23.25
C ALA A 632 -4.86 2.64 -22.79
N LEU A 633 -4.81 1.68 -23.71
CA LEU A 633 -4.44 0.29 -23.40
C LEU A 633 -3.01 0.21 -22.83
N GLY A 634 -2.06 0.85 -23.51
CA GLY A 634 -0.65 0.79 -23.17
C GLY A 634 -0.30 1.40 -21.81
N VAL A 635 -0.95 2.50 -21.40
CA VAL A 635 -0.69 3.12 -20.08
C VAL A 635 -1.35 2.35 -18.93
N ASN A 636 -2.48 1.67 -19.16
CA ASN A 636 -3.08 0.79 -18.16
C ASN A 636 -2.31 -0.51 -18.04
N TYR A 637 -1.93 -1.14 -19.16
CA TYR A 637 -1.23 -2.42 -19.11
C TYR A 637 0.24 -2.22 -18.70
N GLY A 638 0.84 -1.11 -19.12
CA GLY A 638 2.18 -0.68 -18.70
C GLY A 638 2.32 -0.55 -17.18
N ALA A 639 1.22 -0.34 -16.45
CA ALA A 639 1.19 -0.28 -14.99
C ALA A 639 1.68 -1.56 -14.29
N PHE A 640 1.52 -2.73 -14.95
CA PHE A 640 1.99 -4.03 -14.46
C PHE A 640 3.20 -4.57 -15.23
N SER A 641 3.96 -3.70 -15.89
CA SER A 641 5.12 -4.10 -16.70
C SER A 641 6.35 -4.46 -15.83
N THR A 642 7.54 -3.94 -16.17
CA THR A 642 8.82 -4.45 -15.64
C THR A 642 9.29 -3.79 -14.35
N ALA A 643 8.70 -2.66 -13.94
CA ALA A 643 9.11 -1.92 -12.75
C ALA A 643 7.94 -1.68 -11.79
N PHE A 644 8.20 -1.78 -10.48
CA PHE A 644 7.22 -1.42 -9.45
C PHE A 644 6.77 0.03 -9.53
N SER A 645 7.67 0.93 -9.94
CA SER A 645 7.38 2.35 -10.12
C SER A 645 6.51 2.62 -11.35
N ALA A 646 6.27 1.63 -12.22
CA ALA A 646 5.42 1.83 -13.39
C ALA A 646 3.99 2.24 -13.03
N SER A 647 3.55 1.96 -11.80
CA SER A 647 2.30 2.44 -11.24
C SER A 647 2.38 2.62 -9.73
N LEU A 648 1.52 3.48 -9.18
CA LEU A 648 1.35 3.58 -7.72
C LEU A 648 0.86 2.28 -7.10
N ALA A 649 -0.06 1.61 -7.79
CA ALA A 649 -0.53 0.29 -7.41
C ALA A 649 0.63 -0.71 -7.28
N GLY A 650 1.64 -0.64 -8.14
CA GLY A 650 2.85 -1.47 -8.05
C GLY A 650 3.70 -1.20 -6.80
N LEU A 651 3.85 0.07 -6.41
CA LEU A 651 4.53 0.44 -5.16
C LEU A 651 3.75 -0.02 -3.92
N LEU A 652 2.44 0.20 -3.93
CA LEU A 652 1.53 -0.22 -2.85
C LEU A 652 1.52 -1.74 -2.69
N TRP A 653 1.41 -2.46 -3.80
CA TRP A 653 1.48 -3.92 -3.87
C TRP A 653 2.76 -4.45 -3.23
N ARG A 654 3.93 -3.89 -3.60
CA ARG A 654 5.22 -4.29 -3.02
C ARG A 654 5.26 -4.06 -1.51
N ASP A 655 4.76 -2.91 -1.05
CA ASP A 655 4.81 -2.54 0.37
C ASP A 655 3.84 -3.40 1.21
N ILE A 656 2.68 -3.79 0.66
CA ILE A 656 1.77 -4.77 1.30
C ILE A 656 2.46 -6.12 1.44
N LEU A 657 3.10 -6.62 0.36
CA LEU A 657 3.78 -7.90 0.39
C LEU A 657 4.95 -7.91 1.37
N ALA A 658 5.73 -6.83 1.43
CA ALA A 658 6.81 -6.66 2.40
C ALA A 658 6.29 -6.75 3.84
N LYS A 659 5.15 -6.11 4.14
CA LYS A 659 4.47 -6.24 5.46
C LYS A 659 3.99 -7.66 5.75
N LYS A 660 3.79 -8.49 4.72
CA LYS A 660 3.44 -9.92 4.84
C LYS A 660 4.65 -10.84 4.69
N HIS A 661 5.87 -10.32 4.82
CA HIS A 661 7.15 -11.05 4.70
C HIS A 661 7.39 -11.70 3.33
N ILE A 662 6.61 -11.33 2.31
CA ILE A 662 6.80 -11.76 0.93
C ILE A 662 7.68 -10.71 0.24
N HIS A 663 8.97 -11.02 0.12
CA HIS A 663 9.93 -10.10 -0.50
C HIS A 663 10.12 -10.44 -1.98
N VAL A 664 9.67 -9.54 -2.85
CA VAL A 664 9.79 -9.68 -4.30
C VAL A 664 10.97 -8.85 -4.81
N LYS A 665 11.96 -9.49 -5.44
CA LYS A 665 13.09 -8.77 -6.06
C LYS A 665 12.64 -8.13 -7.38
N ARG A 666 13.29 -7.02 -7.76
CA ARG A 666 12.97 -6.28 -8.99
C ARG A 666 13.12 -7.13 -10.26
N LEU A 667 14.17 -7.95 -10.35
CA LEU A 667 14.39 -8.83 -11.50
C LEU A 667 13.35 -9.94 -11.58
N ASP A 668 12.93 -10.50 -10.45
CA ASP A 668 11.87 -11.52 -10.40
C ASP A 668 10.55 -10.92 -10.88
N PHE A 669 10.23 -9.69 -10.44
CA PHE A 669 9.07 -8.94 -10.91
C PHE A 669 9.10 -8.72 -12.42
N ALA A 670 10.21 -8.21 -12.96
CA ALA A 670 10.35 -7.99 -14.39
C ALA A 670 10.24 -9.29 -15.19
N THR A 671 10.89 -10.36 -14.74
CA THR A 671 10.93 -11.65 -15.44
C THR A 671 9.55 -12.30 -15.52
N ILE A 672 8.76 -12.22 -14.45
CA ILE A 672 7.40 -12.77 -14.42
C ILE A 672 6.44 -11.92 -15.24
N ASN A 673 6.53 -10.58 -15.14
CA ASN A 673 5.59 -9.70 -15.84
C ASN A 673 5.88 -9.54 -17.33
N LEU A 674 7.12 -9.68 -17.79
CA LEU A 674 7.48 -9.52 -19.20
C LEU A 674 6.66 -10.40 -20.16
N PRO A 675 6.50 -11.73 -19.94
CA PRO A 675 5.63 -12.53 -20.80
C PRO A 675 4.14 -12.17 -20.64
N ILE A 676 3.71 -11.75 -19.45
CA ILE A 676 2.31 -11.36 -19.16
C ILE A 676 1.95 -10.09 -19.94
N ILE A 677 2.79 -9.06 -19.90
CA ILE A 677 2.56 -7.82 -20.62
C ILE A 677 2.65 -8.02 -22.14
N ALA A 678 3.58 -8.87 -22.59
CA ALA A 678 3.74 -9.18 -24.02
C ALA A 678 2.45 -9.79 -24.61
N ILE A 679 1.88 -10.81 -23.96
CA ILE A 679 0.62 -11.41 -24.44
C ILE A 679 -0.55 -10.44 -24.30
N ALA A 680 -0.64 -9.70 -23.19
CA ALA A 680 -1.74 -8.78 -22.95
C ALA A 680 -1.78 -7.66 -23.98
N MET A 681 -0.63 -7.04 -24.27
CA MET A 681 -0.53 -6.01 -25.31
C MET A 681 -0.78 -6.57 -26.70
N THR A 682 -0.28 -7.77 -27.01
CA THR A 682 -0.50 -8.39 -28.32
C THR A 682 -1.99 -8.60 -28.56
N VAL A 683 -2.71 -9.19 -27.60
CA VAL A 683 -4.16 -9.42 -27.70
C VAL A 683 -4.91 -8.08 -27.79
N GLY A 684 -4.62 -7.14 -26.89
CA GLY A 684 -5.27 -5.82 -26.89
C GLY A 684 -5.08 -5.07 -28.21
N CYS A 685 -3.86 -5.07 -28.76
CA CYS A 685 -3.57 -4.41 -30.05
C CYS A 685 -4.26 -5.12 -31.22
N VAL A 686 -4.24 -6.44 -31.29
CA VAL A 686 -4.89 -7.19 -32.38
C VAL A 686 -6.40 -6.95 -32.40
N VAL A 687 -7.03 -6.97 -31.22
CA VAL A 687 -8.47 -6.71 -31.11
C VAL A 687 -8.78 -5.26 -31.47
N LEU A 688 -7.99 -4.29 -31.00
CA LEU A 688 -8.17 -2.89 -31.34
C LEU A 688 -7.94 -2.61 -32.84
N ILE A 689 -7.00 -3.31 -33.50
CA ILE A 689 -6.85 -3.25 -34.96
C ILE A 689 -8.17 -3.67 -35.62
N GLY A 690 -8.72 -4.83 -35.23
CA GLY A 690 -9.99 -5.30 -35.78
C GLY A 690 -11.12 -4.31 -35.56
N GLU A 691 -11.26 -3.79 -34.33
CA GLU A 691 -12.30 -2.84 -33.96
C GLU A 691 -12.21 -1.55 -34.77
N VAL A 692 -11.02 -0.95 -34.85
CA VAL A 692 -10.81 0.31 -35.57
C VAL A 692 -11.07 0.15 -37.07
N TRP A 693 -10.71 -0.98 -37.67
CA TRP A 693 -11.00 -1.24 -39.08
C TRP A 693 -12.48 -1.51 -39.38
N ILE A 694 -13.24 -1.98 -38.39
CA ILE A 694 -14.69 -2.22 -38.52
C ILE A 694 -15.49 -0.94 -38.27
N MET A 695 -15.09 -0.14 -37.28
CA MET A 695 -15.89 0.99 -36.79
C MET A 695 -15.48 2.35 -37.36
N LYS A 696 -14.28 2.46 -37.97
CA LYS A 696 -13.70 3.74 -38.41
C LYS A 696 -13.29 3.73 -39.87
N ASP A 697 -13.56 4.85 -40.52
CA ASP A 697 -13.18 5.13 -41.89
C ASP A 697 -12.00 6.11 -41.95
N ASP A 698 -11.42 6.28 -43.14
CA ASP A 698 -10.30 7.18 -43.38
C ASP A 698 -10.72 8.64 -43.59
N THR A 699 -11.91 9.01 -43.10
CA THR A 699 -12.38 10.40 -43.12
C THR A 699 -11.48 11.29 -42.25
N PRO A 700 -11.36 12.58 -42.58
CA PRO A 700 -10.64 13.54 -41.75
C PRO A 700 -11.10 13.54 -40.30
N ALA A 701 -10.16 13.62 -39.37
CA ALA A 701 -10.47 13.72 -37.94
C ALA A 701 -11.10 15.09 -37.56
N SER A 702 -10.91 16.11 -38.38
CA SER A 702 -11.48 17.47 -38.23
C SER A 702 -13.02 17.47 -38.22
N ASP A 703 -13.65 16.60 -39.03
CA ASP A 703 -15.11 16.46 -39.15
C ASP A 703 -15.81 15.98 -37.87
N ARG A 704 -15.06 15.54 -36.85
CA ARG A 704 -15.57 15.03 -35.57
C ARG A 704 -15.63 16.09 -34.47
N TYR A 705 -14.92 17.20 -34.67
CA TYR A 705 -14.81 18.32 -33.72
C TYR A 705 -15.46 19.62 -34.24
N ALA A 706 -16.01 19.61 -35.46
CA ALA A 706 -16.98 20.58 -35.97
C ALA A 706 -18.40 20.18 -35.50
#